data_AF-A0A844T9U8-F1
#
_entry.id   AF-A0A844T9U8-F1
#
_cell.length_a   1.000
_cell.length_b   1.000
_cell.length_c   1.000
_cell.angle_alpha   90.00
_cell.angle_beta   90.00
_cell.angle_gamma   90.00
#
_symmetry.space_group_name_H-M   'P 1'
#
loop_
_entity.id
_entity.type
_entity.pdbx_description
1 polymer ?
#
loop_
_entity_poly.entity_id
_entity_poly.type
_entity_poly.pdbx_seq_one_letter_code
_entity_poly.pdbx_strand_id
1 'polypeptide(L)'
;MKLFPRLVLAASLIAGLAPAIAQVPPPVPALPDAERRTSYSISGSTCACAVGFQLYGDGTDYANWIEVFVNGAMVTQSGNWTITSPTGSLDRIPRPITDAVLTFSTAQTGTVQIVGARRPRRASQFSESRGVAARDLNQVITDLTAQNRETWDKINDVTGRSVRTPPGETLALLPVLASRANMGACFDSSGNLTSCVAAASGTFAAGDGITFTGTNPTTISVNADTITSGTLATARGGTGANNSTNSAGDFLISGSMNGTFVARSLNALCTLAPAACTAALGYTSISWYGAKCDGQFISGQNGVGTNLTINSGSPNLLSSAGFFTAADTGKRIWVPNAGVAGAGLSTTIQTVTDATHVVLAANASTTVTAFATTNAKPLVYGTDDTAAIQAAMTATPVGGILDIPGQQTGCLIRQQGSNVYALLQDHPFSIRGHGHFSNLMTFPDTPSTVDNLYVQTGSYDWANTVWENFSIGDSASFLPNTLLMYTRHGKRGLALVENTAPYVGIVVRNMSIGESGNDYSLYLGNSGSAQFNLIMSNKIWGGVRLNNVADSHRILYNTLQGSSTFGGLIEMVAGAGKFSFIGNNTTWAGGLKIESGFAPEVRNNYFEELYATSESNNAMVDFNGGIGTISFPAFTGNIVNAGVSTTSTPVRYANVNLGNFGDNTLSATPARTNVTSVTTLSCIAPNFWLTGGTHFSTALANSYAGC
;
A
#
# COMPACT_ATOMS: atom_id res chain seq x y z
N MET A 1 96.03 -43.50 -62.74
CA MET A 1 94.85 -42.66 -62.36
C MET A 1 93.77 -43.57 -61.78
N LYS A 2 93.70 -43.72 -60.45
CA LYS A 2 92.87 -44.70 -59.72
C LYS A 2 91.90 -44.02 -58.73
N LEU A 3 91.14 -43.03 -59.18
CA LEU A 3 90.19 -42.28 -58.32
C LEU A 3 88.72 -42.34 -58.79
N PHE A 4 88.46 -42.78 -60.03
CA PHE A 4 87.09 -42.82 -60.56
C PHE A 4 86.21 -44.00 -60.06
N PRO A 5 86.73 -45.23 -59.84
CA PRO A 5 85.87 -46.36 -59.41
C PRO A 5 85.39 -46.25 -57.95
N ARG A 6 86.12 -45.52 -57.11
CA ARG A 6 85.78 -45.36 -55.68
C ARG A 6 84.73 -44.26 -55.44
N LEU A 7 84.65 -43.27 -56.32
CA LEU A 7 83.63 -42.21 -56.24
C LEU A 7 82.24 -42.74 -56.63
N VAL A 8 82.17 -43.65 -57.60
CA VAL A 8 80.89 -44.24 -58.05
C VAL A 8 80.30 -45.18 -57.00
N LEU A 9 81.12 -45.97 -56.29
CA LEU A 9 80.64 -46.86 -55.23
C LEU A 9 80.15 -46.10 -53.99
N ALA A 10 80.79 -44.97 -53.65
CA ALA A 10 80.35 -44.09 -52.57
C ALA A 10 79.04 -43.34 -52.91
N ALA A 11 78.85 -42.93 -54.18
CA ALA A 11 77.61 -42.30 -54.63
C ALA A 11 76.41 -43.28 -54.64
N SER A 12 76.63 -44.56 -54.97
CA SER A 12 75.56 -45.57 -54.91
C SER A 12 75.15 -45.97 -53.49
N LEU A 13 76.04 -45.87 -52.50
CA LEU A 13 75.70 -46.16 -51.10
C LEU A 13 74.94 -45.00 -50.43
N ILE A 14 75.13 -43.77 -50.92
CA ILE A 14 74.39 -42.59 -50.43
C ILE A 14 73.00 -42.48 -51.09
N ALA A 15 72.82 -42.99 -52.32
CA ALA A 15 71.51 -43.01 -52.99
C ALA A 15 70.50 -44.01 -52.38
N GLY A 16 70.95 -44.95 -51.52
CA GLY A 16 70.09 -45.86 -50.76
C GLY A 16 69.58 -45.29 -49.42
N LEU A 17 70.03 -44.08 -49.04
CA LEU A 17 69.57 -43.36 -47.84
C LEU A 17 68.54 -42.28 -48.21
N ALA A 18 67.71 -42.53 -49.22
CA ALA A 18 66.42 -41.83 -49.25
C ALA A 18 65.69 -42.28 -47.98
N PRO A 19 65.36 -41.38 -47.03
CA PRO A 19 64.39 -41.75 -46.01
C PRO A 19 63.19 -42.28 -46.77
N ALA A 20 62.77 -43.50 -46.46
CA ALA A 20 61.41 -43.89 -46.77
C ALA A 20 60.57 -42.76 -46.19
N ILE A 21 60.07 -41.87 -47.06
CA ILE A 21 59.07 -40.89 -46.69
C ILE A 21 57.92 -41.79 -46.31
N ALA A 22 57.88 -42.19 -45.03
CA ALA A 22 56.78 -42.87 -44.44
C ALA A 22 55.63 -41.93 -44.71
N GLN A 23 54.82 -42.31 -45.70
CA GLN A 23 53.67 -41.54 -46.10
C GLN A 23 52.90 -41.33 -44.80
N VAL A 24 52.82 -40.06 -44.37
CA VAL A 24 52.14 -39.69 -43.13
C VAL A 24 50.82 -40.44 -43.17
N PRO A 25 50.56 -41.36 -42.21
CA PRO A 25 49.34 -42.14 -42.22
C PRO A 25 48.20 -41.14 -42.37
N PRO A 26 47.25 -41.38 -43.30
CA PRO A 26 46.18 -40.44 -43.56
C PRO A 26 45.56 -40.03 -42.22
N PRO A 27 45.32 -38.73 -42.00
CA PRO A 27 44.75 -38.24 -40.75
C PRO A 27 43.53 -39.08 -40.39
N VAL A 28 43.49 -39.59 -39.16
CA VAL A 28 42.33 -40.35 -38.68
C VAL A 28 41.08 -39.48 -38.90
N PRO A 29 40.12 -39.92 -39.74
CA PRO A 29 38.98 -39.11 -40.12
C PRO A 29 38.22 -38.57 -38.91
N ALA A 30 37.78 -37.32 -39.00
CA ALA A 30 36.94 -36.73 -37.96
C ALA A 30 35.63 -37.51 -37.86
N LEU A 31 35.21 -37.78 -36.62
CA LEU A 31 33.99 -38.51 -36.34
C LEU A 31 32.81 -37.52 -36.42
N PRO A 32 31.78 -37.79 -37.24
CA PRO A 32 30.64 -36.90 -37.38
C PRO A 32 29.92 -36.71 -36.04
N ASP A 33 29.68 -35.44 -35.66
CA ASP A 33 28.90 -35.07 -34.47
C ASP A 33 27.39 -35.16 -34.79
N ALA A 34 26.94 -36.39 -35.07
CA ALA A 34 25.56 -36.69 -35.41
C ALA A 34 25.01 -37.82 -34.53
N GLU A 35 23.70 -37.80 -34.27
CA GLU A 35 23.04 -38.88 -33.56
C GLU A 35 23.21 -40.20 -34.33
N ARG A 36 23.79 -41.21 -33.66
CA ARG A 36 23.94 -42.57 -34.20
C ARG A 36 22.66 -43.36 -33.95
N ARG A 37 21.59 -42.99 -34.64
CA ARG A 37 20.32 -43.72 -34.63
C ARG A 37 19.87 -43.99 -36.05
N THR A 38 19.42 -45.22 -36.29
CA THR A 38 18.77 -45.56 -37.55
C THR A 38 17.48 -46.31 -37.24
N SER A 39 16.40 -45.95 -37.93
CA SER A 39 15.07 -46.50 -37.70
C SER A 39 14.55 -47.19 -38.95
N TYR A 40 13.90 -48.33 -38.77
CA TYR A 40 13.29 -49.13 -39.82
C TYR A 40 11.86 -49.49 -39.41
N SER A 41 10.94 -49.54 -40.37
CA SER A 41 9.62 -50.15 -40.16
C SER A 41 9.59 -51.51 -40.84
N ILE A 42 9.40 -52.57 -40.07
CA ILE A 42 9.39 -53.95 -40.55
C ILE A 42 8.08 -54.66 -40.21
N SER A 43 7.69 -55.65 -41.01
CA SER A 43 6.50 -56.48 -40.80
C SER A 43 6.84 -57.93 -41.11
N GLY A 44 6.78 -58.80 -40.11
CA GLY A 44 7.06 -60.23 -40.24
C GLY A 44 8.45 -60.54 -40.82
N SER A 45 9.46 -59.72 -40.54
CA SER A 45 10.80 -59.82 -41.15
C SER A 45 11.88 -60.01 -40.10
N THR A 46 12.91 -60.80 -40.40
CA THR A 46 14.14 -60.86 -39.60
C THR A 46 15.01 -59.63 -39.78
N CYS A 47 14.71 -58.77 -40.76
CA CYS A 47 15.49 -57.62 -41.19
C CYS A 47 16.94 -57.92 -41.62
N ALA A 48 17.37 -57.29 -42.71
CA ALA A 48 18.78 -57.06 -43.01
C ALA A 48 19.03 -55.55 -42.85
N CYS A 49 18.75 -55.06 -41.64
CA CYS A 49 18.74 -53.64 -41.33
C CYS A 49 20.19 -53.15 -41.32
N ALA A 50 20.56 -52.22 -42.21
CA ALA A 50 21.86 -51.58 -42.11
C ALA A 50 21.97 -50.86 -40.76
N VAL A 51 23.14 -50.89 -40.13
CA VAL A 51 23.33 -50.14 -38.88
C VAL A 51 23.25 -48.63 -39.14
N GLY A 52 23.54 -48.18 -40.37
CA GLY A 52 23.35 -46.79 -40.81
C GLY A 52 24.37 -45.79 -40.25
N PHE A 53 25.30 -46.25 -39.42
CA PHE A 53 26.42 -45.46 -38.90
C PHE A 53 27.66 -46.35 -38.66
N GLN A 54 28.82 -45.71 -38.57
CA GLN A 54 30.13 -46.35 -38.42
C GLN A 54 30.28 -47.04 -37.05
N LEU A 55 30.82 -48.28 -36.97
CA LEU A 55 31.09 -49.01 -35.72
C LEU A 55 32.59 -49.05 -35.37
N TYR A 56 32.92 -48.84 -34.09
CA TYR A 56 34.29 -48.60 -33.61
C TYR A 56 34.81 -49.59 -32.56
N GLY A 57 33.95 -50.41 -31.94
CA GLY A 57 34.40 -51.34 -30.88
C GLY A 57 35.29 -52.45 -31.42
N ASP A 58 36.07 -53.13 -30.58
CA ASP A 58 37.03 -54.17 -30.94
C ASP A 58 36.53 -55.57 -30.57
N GLY A 59 36.84 -56.58 -31.39
CA GLY A 59 36.42 -57.96 -31.12
C GLY A 59 34.98 -58.30 -31.57
N THR A 60 34.30 -59.16 -30.81
CA THR A 60 32.98 -59.73 -31.15
C THR A 60 31.87 -59.35 -30.17
N ASP A 61 32.11 -58.42 -29.26
CA ASP A 61 31.17 -58.01 -28.21
C ASP A 61 30.20 -56.91 -28.68
N TYR A 62 29.68 -57.04 -29.90
CA TYR A 62 28.88 -55.99 -30.56
C TYR A 62 27.58 -55.62 -29.84
N ALA A 63 27.09 -56.42 -28.88
CA ALA A 63 26.02 -56.02 -27.96
C ALA A 63 26.39 -54.87 -27.02
N ASN A 64 27.67 -54.64 -26.81
CA ASN A 64 28.16 -53.47 -26.09
C ASN A 64 28.31 -52.25 -27.00
N TRP A 65 28.10 -52.38 -28.32
CA TRP A 65 28.33 -51.30 -29.29
C TRP A 65 27.05 -50.69 -29.82
N ILE A 66 25.92 -51.41 -29.76
CA ILE A 66 24.61 -50.95 -30.18
C ILE A 66 23.52 -51.48 -29.24
N GLU A 67 22.45 -50.71 -29.08
CA GLU A 67 21.20 -51.14 -28.48
C GLU A 67 20.12 -51.22 -29.57
N VAL A 68 19.24 -52.20 -29.47
CA VAL A 68 18.22 -52.48 -30.49
C VAL A 68 16.85 -52.45 -29.83
N PHE A 69 15.95 -51.64 -30.36
CA PHE A 69 14.60 -51.48 -29.84
C PHE A 69 13.59 -51.90 -30.90
N VAL A 70 12.51 -52.56 -30.49
CA VAL A 70 11.33 -52.84 -31.32
C VAL A 70 10.12 -52.25 -30.62
N ASN A 71 9.44 -51.29 -31.27
CA ASN A 71 8.31 -50.55 -30.69
C ASN A 71 8.62 -49.93 -29.31
N GLY A 72 9.85 -49.45 -29.13
CA GLY A 72 10.32 -48.84 -27.88
C GLY A 72 10.74 -49.82 -26.77
N ALA A 73 10.60 -51.14 -26.98
CA ALA A 73 11.13 -52.15 -26.07
C ALA A 73 12.53 -52.60 -26.51
N MET A 74 13.50 -52.59 -25.59
CA MET A 74 14.86 -53.08 -25.87
C MET A 74 14.84 -54.59 -26.07
N VAL A 75 15.43 -55.05 -27.18
CA VAL A 75 15.61 -56.47 -27.49
C VAL A 75 17.04 -56.85 -27.15
N THR A 76 17.22 -57.71 -26.16
CA THR A 76 18.56 -58.17 -25.74
C THR A 76 19.19 -59.05 -26.82
N GLN A 77 20.51 -59.00 -26.99
CA GLN A 77 21.22 -59.75 -28.05
C GLN A 77 21.04 -61.27 -27.93
N SER A 78 20.85 -61.80 -26.71
CA SER A 78 20.90 -63.21 -26.28
C SER A 78 20.15 -64.23 -27.18
N GLY A 79 20.65 -64.44 -28.39
CA GLY A 79 20.02 -65.21 -29.45
C GLY A 79 18.92 -64.50 -30.23
N ASN A 80 18.58 -63.23 -29.96
CA ASN A 80 17.47 -62.54 -30.63
C ASN A 80 17.89 -61.79 -31.90
N TRP A 81 19.14 -61.33 -31.98
CA TRP A 81 19.69 -60.67 -33.16
C TRP A 81 21.21 -60.81 -33.20
N THR A 82 21.77 -60.64 -34.39
CA THR A 82 23.21 -60.70 -34.66
C THR A 82 23.62 -59.53 -35.56
N ILE A 83 24.90 -59.16 -35.50
CA ILE A 83 25.51 -58.19 -36.42
C ILE A 83 26.51 -58.93 -37.29
N THR A 84 26.49 -58.62 -38.58
CA THR A 84 27.47 -59.11 -39.57
C THR A 84 27.97 -57.94 -40.41
N SER A 85 29.08 -58.12 -41.12
CA SER A 85 29.54 -57.16 -42.13
C SER A 85 29.88 -57.93 -43.41
N PRO A 86 29.43 -57.45 -44.58
CA PRO A 86 29.85 -57.99 -45.87
C PRO A 86 31.36 -57.95 -46.10
N THR A 87 32.08 -57.00 -45.47
CA THR A 87 33.53 -56.85 -45.58
C THR A 87 34.32 -57.96 -44.87
N GLY A 88 33.68 -58.75 -43.99
CA GLY A 88 34.30 -59.89 -43.32
C GLY A 88 33.93 -60.05 -41.84
N SER A 89 34.74 -60.82 -41.11
CA SER A 89 34.52 -61.04 -39.67
C SER A 89 34.78 -59.74 -38.89
N LEU A 90 33.83 -59.36 -38.02
CA LEU A 90 33.85 -58.07 -37.33
C LEU A 90 35.14 -57.82 -36.54
N ASP A 91 35.76 -58.86 -35.99
CA ASP A 91 37.02 -58.79 -35.24
C ASP A 91 38.25 -58.47 -36.11
N ARG A 92 38.16 -58.66 -37.44
CA ARG A 92 39.29 -58.50 -38.38
C ARG A 92 39.16 -57.32 -39.34
N ILE A 93 38.00 -56.68 -39.40
CA ILE A 93 37.78 -55.55 -40.31
C ILE A 93 38.48 -54.29 -39.76
N PRO A 94 39.25 -53.56 -40.60
CA PRO A 94 39.82 -52.27 -40.23
C PRO A 94 38.72 -51.28 -39.80
N ARG A 95 38.96 -50.57 -38.70
CA ARG A 95 37.97 -49.63 -38.16
C ARG A 95 38.02 -48.26 -38.86
N PRO A 96 36.87 -47.58 -39.03
CA PRO A 96 35.50 -48.01 -38.68
C PRO A 96 34.90 -49.08 -39.61
N ILE A 97 34.02 -49.94 -39.07
CA ILE A 97 33.14 -50.78 -39.89
C ILE A 97 31.97 -49.91 -40.38
N THR A 98 31.82 -49.75 -41.69
CA THR A 98 30.83 -48.83 -42.28
C THR A 98 29.61 -49.53 -42.89
N ASP A 99 29.63 -50.86 -42.96
CA ASP A 99 28.68 -51.69 -43.70
C ASP A 99 28.04 -52.78 -42.82
N ALA A 100 28.00 -52.55 -41.50
CA ALA A 100 27.41 -53.50 -40.57
C ALA A 100 25.89 -53.66 -40.79
N VAL A 101 25.41 -54.89 -40.68
CA VAL A 101 24.01 -55.29 -40.88
C VAL A 101 23.50 -56.06 -39.67
N LEU A 102 22.34 -55.64 -39.17
CA LEU A 102 21.59 -56.31 -38.11
C LEU A 102 20.57 -57.28 -38.68
N THR A 103 20.53 -58.49 -38.11
CA THR A 103 19.53 -59.52 -38.42
C THR A 103 18.98 -60.16 -37.15
N PHE A 104 17.67 -60.15 -37.00
CA PHE A 104 16.95 -60.87 -35.95
C PHE A 104 16.92 -62.38 -36.24
N SER A 105 16.96 -63.19 -35.19
CA SER A 105 16.83 -64.65 -35.29
C SER A 105 15.40 -65.12 -35.57
N THR A 106 14.41 -64.27 -35.26
CA THR A 106 12.98 -64.51 -35.50
C THR A 106 12.35 -63.28 -36.17
N ALA A 107 11.29 -63.50 -36.95
CA ALA A 107 10.59 -62.43 -37.63
C ALA A 107 9.97 -61.44 -36.62
N GLN A 108 10.21 -60.15 -36.82
CA GLN A 108 9.72 -59.05 -35.99
C GLN A 108 8.76 -58.16 -36.79
N THR A 109 7.82 -57.51 -36.08
CA THR A 109 6.90 -56.51 -36.64
C THR A 109 6.92 -55.26 -35.78
N GLY A 110 7.12 -54.10 -36.39
CA GLY A 110 7.15 -52.81 -35.70
C GLY A 110 8.24 -51.87 -36.19
N THR A 111 8.44 -50.80 -35.41
CA THR A 111 9.55 -49.87 -35.62
C THR A 111 10.79 -50.41 -34.92
N VAL A 112 11.80 -50.79 -35.68
CA VAL A 112 13.14 -51.12 -35.20
C VAL A 112 13.94 -49.83 -35.08
N GLN A 113 14.59 -49.62 -33.95
CA GLN A 113 15.60 -48.57 -33.79
C GLN A 113 16.92 -49.19 -33.38
N ILE A 114 17.95 -48.91 -34.16
CA ILE A 114 19.34 -49.27 -33.86
C ILE A 114 20.00 -48.00 -33.32
N VAL A 115 20.49 -48.07 -32.09
CA VAL A 115 21.10 -46.94 -31.40
C VAL A 115 22.55 -47.27 -31.11
N GLY A 116 23.48 -46.43 -31.55
CA GLY A 116 24.91 -46.61 -31.34
C GLY A 116 25.30 -46.29 -29.91
N ALA A 117 25.92 -47.23 -29.23
CA ALA A 117 26.38 -47.11 -27.85
C ALA A 117 27.77 -46.46 -27.74
N ARG A 118 28.09 -45.43 -28.54
CA ARG A 118 29.23 -44.47 -28.37
C ARG A 118 28.95 -43.22 -29.18
N ARG A 119 29.04 -42.00 -28.64
CA ARG A 119 29.09 -40.77 -29.47
C ARG A 119 30.50 -40.19 -29.50
N PRO A 120 31.34 -40.55 -30.47
CA PRO A 120 32.72 -40.12 -30.41
C PRO A 120 32.90 -38.69 -30.93
N ARG A 121 33.53 -37.84 -30.12
CA ARG A 121 34.02 -36.51 -30.50
C ARG A 121 35.53 -36.46 -30.31
N ARG A 122 36.23 -35.89 -31.28
CA ARG A 122 37.63 -35.50 -31.13
C ARG A 122 37.70 -33.98 -31.03
N ALA A 123 37.79 -33.46 -29.80
CA ALA A 123 37.93 -32.01 -29.58
C ALA A 123 39.40 -31.54 -29.67
N SER A 124 40.36 -32.46 -29.56
CA SER A 124 41.79 -32.17 -29.69
C SER A 124 42.52 -33.30 -30.44
N GLN A 125 43.47 -32.90 -31.28
CA GLN A 125 44.40 -33.81 -31.94
C GLN A 125 45.80 -33.40 -31.53
N PHE A 126 46.48 -34.25 -30.77
CA PHE A 126 47.90 -34.03 -30.46
C PHE A 126 48.73 -34.25 -31.71
N SER A 127 49.65 -33.32 -31.99
CA SER A 127 50.66 -33.44 -33.04
C SER A 127 51.68 -34.52 -32.65
N GLU A 128 52.15 -35.32 -33.61
CA GLU A 128 53.21 -36.31 -33.38
C GLU A 128 54.51 -35.66 -32.86
N SER A 129 55.33 -36.43 -32.13
CA SER A 129 56.65 -36.07 -31.55
C SER A 129 56.74 -35.77 -30.04
N ARG A 130 55.95 -36.43 -29.16
CA ARG A 130 56.13 -36.33 -27.69
C ARG A 130 56.23 -37.66 -26.91
N GLY A 131 56.82 -38.69 -27.51
CA GLY A 131 57.19 -39.93 -26.81
C GLY A 131 56.12 -41.04 -26.75
N VAL A 132 54.90 -40.75 -27.17
CA VAL A 132 53.86 -41.74 -27.50
C VAL A 132 53.42 -41.45 -28.94
N ALA A 133 53.18 -42.46 -29.77
CA ALA A 133 52.63 -42.23 -31.11
C ALA A 133 51.30 -41.48 -30.93
N ALA A 134 51.22 -40.24 -31.43
CA ALA A 134 50.07 -39.39 -31.15
C ALA A 134 48.76 -40.03 -31.63
N ARG A 135 48.84 -40.95 -32.59
CA ARG A 135 47.73 -41.79 -33.03
C ARG A 135 47.09 -42.59 -31.87
N ASP A 136 47.88 -43.33 -31.10
CA ASP A 136 47.36 -44.22 -30.05
C ASP A 136 46.75 -43.42 -28.90
N LEU A 137 47.43 -42.33 -28.49
CA LEU A 137 46.92 -41.42 -27.47
C LEU A 137 45.64 -40.70 -27.90
N ASN A 138 45.59 -40.24 -29.16
CA ASN A 138 44.40 -39.61 -29.71
C ASN A 138 43.23 -40.58 -29.80
N GLN A 139 43.50 -41.87 -30.08
CA GLN A 139 42.46 -42.90 -30.12
C GLN A 139 41.88 -43.13 -28.73
N VAL A 140 42.72 -43.33 -27.72
CA VAL A 140 42.28 -43.53 -26.32
C VAL A 140 41.48 -42.34 -25.77
N ILE A 141 41.93 -41.10 -26.04
CA ILE A 141 41.22 -39.90 -25.57
C ILE A 141 39.88 -39.71 -26.28
N THR A 142 39.82 -40.06 -27.56
CA THR A 142 38.56 -40.03 -28.32
C THR A 142 37.58 -41.06 -27.76
N ASP A 143 38.05 -42.25 -27.41
CA ASP A 143 37.22 -43.30 -26.80
C ASP A 143 36.69 -42.89 -25.41
N LEU A 144 37.55 -42.34 -24.55
CA LEU A 144 37.14 -41.85 -23.22
C LEU A 144 36.14 -40.69 -23.30
N THR A 145 36.37 -39.75 -24.22
CA THR A 145 35.45 -38.62 -24.43
C THR A 145 34.10 -39.10 -24.98
N ALA A 146 34.11 -40.12 -25.85
CA ALA A 146 32.91 -40.75 -26.37
C ALA A 146 32.09 -41.42 -25.26
N GLN A 147 32.75 -42.21 -24.40
CA GLN A 147 32.13 -42.93 -23.29
C GLN A 147 31.51 -41.97 -22.27
N ASN A 148 32.19 -40.87 -21.92
CA ASN A 148 31.68 -39.90 -20.96
C ASN A 148 30.43 -39.16 -21.46
N ARG A 149 30.41 -38.77 -22.74
CA ARG A 149 29.25 -38.08 -23.32
C ARG A 149 28.07 -39.01 -23.53
N GLU A 150 28.33 -40.26 -23.88
CA GLU A 150 27.29 -41.25 -23.98
C GLU A 150 26.73 -41.65 -22.61
N THR A 151 27.57 -41.72 -21.57
CA THR A 151 27.08 -41.85 -20.19
C THR A 151 26.18 -40.66 -19.84
N TRP A 152 26.56 -39.44 -20.25
CA TRP A 152 25.73 -38.25 -20.07
C TRP A 152 24.42 -38.31 -20.87
N ASP A 153 24.43 -38.70 -22.14
CA ASP A 153 23.24 -38.86 -22.98
C ASP A 153 22.36 -40.03 -22.51
N LYS A 154 22.90 -41.18 -22.13
CA LYS A 154 22.14 -42.28 -21.52
C LYS A 154 21.45 -41.85 -20.22
N ILE A 155 22.05 -40.90 -19.52
CA ILE A 155 21.52 -40.31 -18.29
C ILE A 155 20.56 -39.13 -18.55
N ASN A 156 20.65 -38.42 -19.68
CA ASN A 156 19.85 -37.23 -20.02
C ASN A 156 18.83 -37.42 -21.16
N ASP A 157 19.18 -38.14 -22.22
CA ASP A 157 18.40 -38.44 -23.44
C ASP A 157 17.33 -39.53 -23.21
N VAL A 158 17.40 -40.27 -22.10
CA VAL A 158 16.19 -40.91 -21.52
C VAL A 158 15.36 -39.84 -20.79
N THR A 159 15.04 -38.79 -21.52
CA THR A 159 14.04 -37.74 -21.27
C THR A 159 13.75 -37.46 -19.78
N GLY A 160 14.73 -37.07 -18.97
CA GLY A 160 14.49 -36.60 -17.59
C GLY A 160 13.66 -37.53 -16.68
N ARG A 161 13.61 -38.85 -16.95
CA ARG A 161 12.73 -39.82 -16.26
C ARG A 161 13.48 -40.96 -15.57
N SER A 162 14.80 -40.84 -15.35
CA SER A 162 15.54 -41.81 -14.53
C SER A 162 15.32 -41.50 -13.05
N VAL A 163 14.81 -42.45 -12.27
CA VAL A 163 14.91 -42.38 -10.82
C VAL A 163 16.37 -42.60 -10.46
N ARG A 164 17.00 -41.62 -9.79
CA ARG A 164 18.39 -41.71 -9.34
C ARG A 164 18.43 -41.84 -7.84
N THR A 165 19.27 -42.75 -7.36
CA THR A 165 19.69 -42.79 -5.95
C THR A 165 21.07 -42.16 -5.78
N PRO A 166 21.41 -41.69 -4.56
CA PRO A 166 22.77 -41.33 -4.20
C PRO A 166 23.78 -42.46 -4.47
N PRO A 167 25.06 -42.12 -4.69
CA PRO A 167 26.12 -43.12 -4.79
C PRO A 167 26.15 -44.04 -3.56
N GLY A 168 26.13 -45.35 -3.78
CA GLY A 168 26.14 -46.38 -2.72
C GLY A 168 24.80 -47.05 -2.44
N GLU A 169 23.70 -46.54 -3.02
CA GLU A 169 22.36 -47.14 -2.91
C GLU A 169 21.98 -47.92 -4.18
N THR A 170 21.36 -49.10 -4.00
CA THR A 170 20.82 -49.91 -5.10
C THR A 170 19.30 -49.81 -5.14
N LEU A 171 18.73 -49.32 -6.25
CA LEU A 171 17.30 -49.46 -6.53
C LEU A 171 17.00 -50.86 -7.06
N ALA A 172 15.89 -51.45 -6.60
CA ALA A 172 15.33 -52.64 -7.24
C ALA A 172 14.99 -52.35 -8.71
N LEU A 173 15.16 -53.36 -9.59
CA LEU A 173 14.72 -53.25 -10.97
C LEU A 173 13.20 -53.03 -11.01
N LEU A 174 12.78 -52.03 -11.79
CA LEU A 174 11.38 -51.81 -12.06
C LEU A 174 10.75 -53.07 -12.68
N PRO A 175 9.53 -53.47 -12.26
CA PRO A 175 8.78 -54.53 -12.91
C PRO A 175 8.60 -54.26 -14.41
N VAL A 176 8.44 -55.33 -15.21
CA VAL A 176 8.27 -55.24 -16.67
C VAL A 176 7.09 -54.32 -17.04
N LEU A 177 7.15 -53.68 -18.21
CA LEU A 177 6.18 -52.66 -18.64
C LEU A 177 4.72 -53.09 -18.44
N ALA A 178 4.38 -54.34 -18.78
CA ALA A 178 3.04 -54.88 -18.66
C ALA A 178 2.52 -54.91 -17.21
N SER A 179 3.39 -55.18 -16.23
CA SER A 179 3.00 -55.30 -14.82
C SER A 179 2.95 -53.97 -14.07
N ARG A 180 3.33 -52.86 -14.71
CA ARG A 180 3.27 -51.50 -14.13
C ARG A 180 2.39 -50.54 -14.91
N ALA A 181 1.73 -51.00 -15.97
CA ALA A 181 0.79 -50.18 -16.72
C ALA A 181 -0.33 -49.69 -15.80
N ASN A 182 -0.58 -48.38 -15.77
CA ASN A 182 -1.59 -47.72 -14.93
C ASN A 182 -1.37 -47.83 -13.41
N MET A 183 -0.16 -48.10 -12.95
CA MET A 183 0.18 -48.09 -11.51
C MET A 183 0.99 -46.84 -11.12
N GLY A 184 0.80 -46.36 -9.90
CA GLY A 184 1.68 -45.36 -9.29
C GLY A 184 3.04 -45.93 -8.91
N ALA A 185 4.07 -45.07 -8.85
CA ALA A 185 5.38 -45.42 -8.30
C ALA A 185 5.44 -45.03 -6.81
N CYS A 186 5.71 -46.00 -5.94
CA CYS A 186 5.99 -45.76 -4.52
C CYS A 186 7.35 -46.32 -4.13
N PHE A 187 7.73 -46.05 -2.88
CA PHE A 187 8.84 -46.68 -2.21
C PHE A 187 8.32 -47.64 -1.13
N ASP A 188 8.90 -48.83 -1.02
CA ASP A 188 8.64 -49.72 0.11
C ASP A 188 9.33 -49.23 1.40
N SER A 189 9.16 -49.96 2.51
CA SER A 189 9.78 -49.61 3.80
C SER A 189 11.31 -49.63 3.78
N SER A 190 11.92 -50.19 2.73
CA SER A 190 13.37 -50.22 2.52
C SER A 190 13.83 -49.16 1.51
N GLY A 191 12.94 -48.29 1.04
CA GLY A 191 13.27 -47.27 0.05
C GLY A 191 13.41 -47.80 -1.38
N ASN A 192 12.98 -49.03 -1.68
CA ASN A 192 13.01 -49.57 -3.03
C ASN A 192 11.77 -49.14 -3.81
N LEU A 193 11.94 -48.84 -5.10
CA LEU A 193 10.83 -48.51 -5.96
C LEU A 193 9.91 -49.73 -6.16
N THR A 194 8.64 -49.58 -5.80
CA THR A 194 7.61 -50.60 -5.93
C THR A 194 6.36 -50.01 -6.59
N SER A 195 5.52 -50.86 -7.16
CA SER A 195 4.23 -50.45 -7.71
C SER A 195 3.21 -50.33 -6.58
N CYS A 196 2.57 -49.17 -6.43
CA CYS A 196 1.55 -48.96 -5.42
C CYS A 196 0.25 -48.47 -6.05
N VAL A 197 -0.78 -49.31 -5.95
CA VAL A 197 -2.18 -49.02 -6.31
C VAL A 197 -2.40 -48.69 -7.80
N ALA A 198 -3.42 -49.29 -8.40
CA ALA A 198 -3.88 -48.86 -9.71
C ALA A 198 -4.37 -47.42 -9.60
N ALA A 199 -3.91 -46.54 -10.50
CA ALA A 199 -4.49 -45.21 -10.65
C ALA A 199 -5.90 -45.37 -11.24
N ALA A 200 -6.87 -45.71 -10.39
CA ALA A 200 -8.27 -45.75 -10.78
C ALA A 200 -8.68 -44.35 -11.24
N SER A 201 -9.39 -44.28 -12.36
CA SER A 201 -9.75 -43.06 -13.09
C SER A 201 -10.68 -42.08 -12.35
N GLY A 202 -10.73 -42.10 -11.02
CA GLY A 202 -11.66 -41.29 -10.22
C GLY A 202 -11.17 -40.86 -8.84
N THR A 203 -10.44 -41.71 -8.09
CA THR A 203 -10.08 -41.41 -6.70
C THR A 203 -8.78 -42.10 -6.28
N PHE A 204 -7.79 -41.34 -5.82
CA PHE A 204 -6.54 -41.84 -5.23
C PHE A 204 -6.46 -41.40 -3.76
N ALA A 205 -6.41 -42.34 -2.83
CA ALA A 205 -6.15 -42.09 -1.42
C ALA A 205 -4.64 -42.21 -1.16
N ALA A 206 -4.01 -41.12 -0.70
CA ALA A 206 -2.57 -41.05 -0.48
C ALA A 206 -2.11 -41.48 0.92
N GLY A 207 -3.01 -42.09 1.71
CA GLY A 207 -2.82 -42.30 3.15
C GLY A 207 -3.28 -41.11 3.99
N ASP A 208 -3.45 -41.33 5.31
CA ASP A 208 -3.82 -40.34 6.33
C ASP A 208 -5.03 -39.43 5.96
N GLY A 209 -6.05 -40.03 5.34
CA GLY A 209 -7.29 -39.31 5.00
C GLY A 209 -7.16 -38.31 3.85
N ILE A 210 -6.02 -38.23 3.17
CA ILE A 210 -5.83 -37.38 1.99
C ILE A 210 -6.35 -38.12 0.77
N THR A 211 -7.42 -37.59 0.18
CA THR A 211 -8.06 -38.16 -1.02
C THR A 211 -8.01 -37.15 -2.17
N PHE A 212 -7.47 -37.59 -3.31
CA PHE A 212 -7.47 -36.85 -4.56
C PHE A 212 -8.59 -37.40 -5.45
N THR A 213 -9.54 -36.56 -5.89
CA THR A 213 -10.65 -36.96 -6.75
C THR A 213 -10.61 -36.27 -8.11
N GLY A 214 -10.98 -37.00 -9.17
CA GLY A 214 -11.12 -36.50 -10.54
C GLY A 214 -9.90 -36.72 -11.44
N THR A 215 -10.11 -36.50 -12.75
CA THR A 215 -9.05 -36.46 -13.77
C THR A 215 -8.42 -35.06 -13.77
N ASN A 216 -7.28 -34.91 -13.09
CA ASN A 216 -6.63 -33.63 -12.71
C ASN A 216 -7.19 -32.98 -11.43
N PRO A 217 -6.95 -33.57 -10.25
CA PRO A 217 -7.42 -33.02 -8.99
C PRO A 217 -6.79 -31.63 -8.74
N THR A 218 -7.58 -30.57 -8.85
CA THR A 218 -7.20 -29.21 -8.42
C THR A 218 -7.53 -28.95 -6.95
N THR A 219 -8.20 -29.90 -6.31
CA THR A 219 -8.79 -29.77 -4.98
C THR A 219 -8.32 -30.92 -4.11
N ILE A 220 -7.76 -30.60 -2.94
CA ILE A 220 -7.40 -31.56 -1.90
C ILE A 220 -8.49 -31.47 -0.83
N SER A 221 -9.26 -32.53 -0.63
CA SER A 221 -10.14 -32.64 0.53
C SER A 221 -9.37 -33.32 1.66
N VAL A 222 -9.05 -32.55 2.70
CA VAL A 222 -8.56 -33.08 3.97
C VAL A 222 -9.70 -33.05 4.98
N ASN A 223 -9.88 -34.15 5.72
CA ASN A 223 -10.80 -34.17 6.84
C ASN A 223 -10.16 -33.36 7.98
N ALA A 224 -10.61 -32.12 8.17
CA ALA A 224 -9.96 -31.12 9.02
C ALA A 224 -9.78 -31.58 10.49
N ASP A 225 -10.58 -32.53 10.97
CA ASP A 225 -10.53 -33.05 12.34
C ASP A 225 -9.24 -33.82 12.70
N THR A 226 -8.38 -34.15 11.73
CA THR A 226 -7.18 -34.98 11.99
C THR A 226 -5.84 -34.24 11.96
N ILE A 227 -5.79 -32.95 11.63
CA ILE A 227 -4.54 -32.17 11.62
C ILE A 227 -4.39 -31.43 12.96
N THR A 228 -4.12 -32.18 14.03
CA THR A 228 -3.94 -31.61 15.38
C THR A 228 -2.50 -31.16 15.68
N SER A 229 -1.53 -31.38 14.79
CA SER A 229 -0.13 -30.97 15.04
C SER A 229 0.79 -30.80 13.81
N GLY A 230 0.32 -31.00 12.58
CA GLY A 230 1.14 -30.89 11.37
C GLY A 230 0.92 -29.59 10.60
N THR A 231 1.95 -28.76 10.44
CA THR A 231 1.89 -27.60 9.56
C THR A 231 1.79 -28.05 8.09
N LEU A 232 0.68 -27.73 7.41
CA LEU A 232 0.54 -27.96 5.98
C LEU A 232 1.34 -26.89 5.21
N ALA A 233 2.64 -27.12 5.04
CA ALA A 233 3.50 -26.27 4.23
C ALA A 233 3.20 -26.48 2.75
N THR A 234 2.31 -25.67 2.17
CA THR A 234 2.17 -25.61 0.71
C THR A 234 3.32 -24.80 0.13
N ALA A 235 4.40 -25.47 -0.26
CA ALA A 235 5.45 -24.86 -1.06
C ALA A 235 4.93 -24.58 -2.49
N ARG A 236 4.16 -23.51 -2.67
CA ARG A 236 3.80 -23.01 -4.02
C ARG A 236 4.90 -22.09 -4.54
N GLY A 237 5.76 -22.62 -5.41
CA GLY A 237 6.77 -21.86 -6.16
C GLY A 237 6.19 -21.00 -7.29
N GLY A 238 5.10 -20.28 -7.05
CA GLY A 238 4.44 -19.43 -8.05
C GLY A 238 4.27 -18.01 -7.54
N THR A 239 4.89 -17.04 -8.21
CA THR A 239 4.79 -15.59 -8.02
C THR A 239 3.42 -15.01 -8.44
N GLY A 240 2.33 -15.76 -8.21
CA GLY A 240 0.97 -15.36 -8.55
C GLY A 240 0.27 -14.72 -7.36
N ALA A 241 -0.14 -13.46 -7.51
CA ALA A 241 -0.84 -12.65 -6.53
C ALA A 241 -2.00 -13.41 -5.86
N ASN A 242 -1.99 -13.41 -4.53
CA ASN A 242 -2.93 -14.13 -3.69
C ASN A 242 -4.25 -13.35 -3.58
N ASN A 243 -5.30 -13.83 -4.26
CA ASN A 243 -6.69 -13.39 -4.06
C ASN A 243 -7.42 -14.43 -3.18
N SER A 244 -6.91 -14.65 -1.98
CA SER A 244 -7.60 -15.43 -0.95
C SER A 244 -8.59 -14.51 -0.24
N THR A 245 -9.87 -14.76 -0.45
CA THR A 245 -10.98 -14.13 0.26
C THR A 245 -10.91 -14.50 1.74
N ASN A 246 -10.57 -13.49 2.56
CA ASN A 246 -10.35 -13.60 4.00
C ASN A 246 -11.58 -14.13 4.76
N SER A 247 -11.50 -15.37 5.23
CA SER A 247 -12.28 -15.86 6.37
C SER A 247 -11.46 -15.68 7.65
N ALA A 248 -12.06 -15.10 8.68
CA ALA A 248 -11.41 -14.90 9.98
C ALA A 248 -11.07 -16.25 10.63
N GLY A 249 -9.79 -16.65 10.58
CA GLY A 249 -9.31 -17.90 11.18
C GLY A 249 -7.94 -18.39 10.69
N ASP A 250 -7.43 -17.88 9.57
CA ASP A 250 -6.18 -18.38 8.99
C ASP A 250 -4.95 -17.69 9.61
N PHE A 251 -4.45 -18.25 10.72
CA PHE A 251 -3.26 -17.77 11.43
C PHE A 251 -1.97 -18.31 10.78
N LEU A 252 -1.55 -17.66 9.70
CA LEU A 252 -0.29 -17.96 9.00
C LEU A 252 0.92 -17.33 9.72
N ILE A 253 1.62 -18.13 10.52
CA ILE A 253 2.95 -17.79 11.05
C ILE A 253 3.99 -18.08 9.96
N SER A 254 4.40 -17.07 9.19
CA SER A 254 5.62 -17.15 8.38
C SER A 254 6.65 -16.16 8.90
N GLY A 255 7.89 -16.62 9.09
CA GLY A 255 9.00 -15.96 9.83
C GLY A 255 9.58 -14.66 9.24
N SER A 256 8.78 -13.92 8.48
CA SER A 256 9.03 -12.52 8.12
C SER A 256 7.77 -11.73 8.48
N MET A 257 7.61 -11.40 9.77
CA MET A 257 6.51 -10.56 10.22
C MET A 257 6.71 -9.14 9.67
N ASN A 258 6.24 -8.90 8.45
CA ASN A 258 5.92 -7.57 7.99
C ASN A 258 5.03 -6.93 9.07
N GLY A 259 5.38 -5.75 9.58
CA GLY A 259 4.65 -5.07 10.66
C GLY A 259 3.14 -4.91 10.40
N THR A 260 2.72 -5.04 9.14
CA THR A 260 1.32 -5.09 8.72
C THR A 260 0.55 -6.32 9.21
N PHE A 261 1.19 -7.49 9.37
CA PHE A 261 0.51 -8.69 9.88
C PHE A 261 0.18 -8.53 11.37
N VAL A 262 1.17 -8.17 12.18
CA VAL A 262 0.98 -7.97 13.63
C VAL A 262 -0.09 -6.91 13.89
N ALA A 263 -0.05 -5.78 13.18
CA ALA A 263 -1.05 -4.74 13.32
C ALA A 263 -2.47 -5.23 12.93
N ARG A 264 -2.61 -6.00 11.85
CA ARG A 264 -3.91 -6.57 11.44
C ARG A 264 -4.43 -7.61 12.41
N SER A 265 -3.59 -8.54 12.86
CA SER A 265 -3.97 -9.58 13.83
C SER A 265 -4.32 -8.99 15.19
N LEU A 266 -3.55 -8.00 15.66
CA LEU A 266 -3.85 -7.29 16.90
C LEU A 266 -5.17 -6.52 16.76
N ASN A 267 -5.39 -5.80 15.67
CA ASN A 267 -6.65 -5.09 15.45
C ASN A 267 -7.85 -6.05 15.41
N ALA A 268 -7.73 -7.20 14.74
CA ALA A 268 -8.77 -8.22 14.70
C ALA A 268 -9.07 -8.81 16.10
N LEU A 269 -8.04 -9.10 16.90
CA LEU A 269 -8.19 -9.54 18.29
C LEU A 269 -8.88 -8.46 19.13
N CYS A 270 -8.47 -7.20 18.97
CA CYS A 270 -9.02 -6.08 19.71
C CYS A 270 -10.44 -5.74 19.30
N THR A 271 -10.89 -6.06 18.09
CA THR A 271 -12.31 -5.99 17.72
C THR A 271 -13.15 -7.02 18.49
N LEU A 272 -12.60 -8.18 18.82
CA LEU A 272 -13.30 -9.22 19.60
C LEU A 272 -13.29 -8.92 21.11
N ALA A 273 -12.25 -8.25 21.61
CA ALA A 273 -12.11 -7.90 23.02
C ALA A 273 -11.55 -6.47 23.26
N PRO A 274 -12.31 -5.40 22.91
CA PRO A 274 -11.80 -4.01 22.95
C PRO A 274 -11.35 -3.55 24.34
N ALA A 275 -12.09 -3.96 25.39
CA ALA A 275 -11.76 -3.62 26.77
C ALA A 275 -10.44 -4.24 27.24
N ALA A 276 -10.16 -5.50 26.85
CA ALA A 276 -8.92 -6.18 27.19
C ALA A 276 -7.72 -5.51 26.49
N CYS A 277 -7.88 -5.13 25.22
CA CYS A 277 -6.84 -4.38 24.51
C CYS A 277 -6.61 -2.99 25.10
N THR A 278 -7.67 -2.29 25.50
CA THR A 278 -7.54 -0.99 26.17
C THR A 278 -6.72 -1.12 27.46
N ALA A 279 -7.02 -2.12 28.29
CA ALA A 279 -6.26 -2.39 29.51
C ALA A 279 -4.80 -2.78 29.24
N ALA A 280 -4.55 -3.58 28.20
CA ALA A 280 -3.21 -4.07 27.88
C ALA A 280 -2.31 -3.02 27.19
N LEU A 281 -2.89 -2.18 26.32
CA LEU A 281 -2.14 -1.24 25.48
C LEU A 281 -2.15 0.19 26.03
N GLY A 282 -3.05 0.51 26.97
CA GLY A 282 -3.13 1.83 27.61
C GLY A 282 -3.79 2.92 26.75
N TYR A 283 -4.44 2.55 25.64
CA TYR A 283 -5.23 3.44 24.80
C TYR A 283 -6.43 2.68 24.21
N THR A 284 -7.46 3.40 23.76
CA THR A 284 -8.65 2.86 23.11
C THR A 284 -8.63 3.29 21.64
N SER A 285 -8.58 2.35 20.69
CA SER A 285 -8.68 2.70 19.27
C SER A 285 -10.13 2.62 18.78
N ILE A 286 -10.58 3.60 17.99
CA ILE A 286 -11.92 3.59 17.40
C ILE A 286 -12.13 2.38 16.45
N SER A 287 -11.07 1.82 15.85
CA SER A 287 -11.17 0.66 14.97
C SER A 287 -11.58 -0.61 15.71
N TRP A 288 -11.29 -0.72 17.00
CA TRP A 288 -11.69 -1.85 17.84
C TRP A 288 -13.21 -1.89 18.05
N TYR A 289 -13.87 -0.74 17.94
CA TYR A 289 -15.32 -0.61 18.09
C TYR A 289 -16.05 -0.64 16.74
N GLY A 290 -15.35 -0.99 15.66
CA GLY A 290 -15.94 -1.21 14.35
C GLY A 290 -15.92 -0.01 13.40
N ALA A 291 -15.34 1.13 13.80
CA ALA A 291 -15.17 2.27 12.92
C ALA A 291 -14.31 1.87 11.71
N LYS A 292 -14.81 2.13 10.51
CA LYS A 292 -14.17 1.78 9.24
C LYS A 292 -13.28 2.89 8.72
N CYS A 293 -13.66 4.14 8.97
CA CYS A 293 -12.94 5.31 8.51
C CYS A 293 -12.65 5.28 7.00
N ASP A 294 -13.65 4.88 6.24
CA ASP A 294 -13.61 4.70 4.79
C ASP A 294 -14.39 5.81 4.04
N GLY A 295 -14.49 6.98 4.66
CA GLY A 295 -15.07 8.17 4.05
C GLY A 295 -14.37 8.58 2.76
N GLN A 296 -15.10 9.17 1.85
CA GLN A 296 -14.55 9.59 0.56
C GLN A 296 -15.13 10.95 0.23
N PHE A 297 -14.24 11.89 -0.10
CA PHE A 297 -14.59 13.17 -0.69
C PHE A 297 -14.15 13.17 -2.14
N ILE A 298 -15.12 13.10 -3.05
CA ILE A 298 -14.85 13.24 -4.48
C ILE A 298 -15.06 14.71 -4.82
N SER A 299 -13.98 15.49 -4.81
CA SER A 299 -13.94 16.83 -5.36
C SER A 299 -13.41 16.80 -6.80
N GLY A 300 -13.95 17.64 -7.67
CA GLY A 300 -13.48 17.76 -9.07
C GLY A 300 -12.09 18.42 -9.22
N GLN A 301 -11.35 18.61 -8.13
CA GLN A 301 -10.15 19.47 -8.11
C GLN A 301 -8.85 18.78 -8.52
N ASN A 302 -8.79 17.44 -8.54
CA ASN A 302 -7.59 16.73 -9.00
C ASN A 302 -7.46 16.66 -10.53
N GLY A 303 -8.16 17.52 -11.29
CA GLY A 303 -8.09 17.57 -12.76
C GLY A 303 -8.71 16.36 -13.47
N VAL A 304 -9.12 15.33 -12.72
CA VAL A 304 -9.97 14.26 -13.21
C VAL A 304 -11.38 14.83 -13.23
N GLY A 305 -11.87 15.23 -14.42
CA GLY A 305 -13.22 15.76 -14.60
C GLY A 305 -14.25 14.73 -14.14
N THR A 306 -14.71 14.84 -12.90
CA THR A 306 -15.72 13.97 -12.34
C THR A 306 -17.09 14.45 -12.81
N ASN A 307 -17.46 14.07 -14.03
CA ASN A 307 -18.85 14.18 -14.45
C ASN A 307 -19.63 13.13 -13.65
N LEU A 308 -20.21 13.55 -12.53
CA LEU A 308 -21.28 12.81 -11.88
C LEU A 308 -22.59 13.27 -12.49
N THR A 309 -23.42 12.31 -12.90
CA THR A 309 -24.76 12.61 -13.44
C THR A 309 -25.81 11.74 -12.79
N ILE A 310 -26.96 12.33 -12.46
CA ILE A 310 -28.15 11.61 -11.99
C ILE A 310 -29.39 12.34 -12.50
N ASN A 311 -30.35 11.60 -13.05
CA ASN A 311 -31.58 12.17 -13.59
C ASN A 311 -32.65 12.26 -12.50
N SER A 312 -33.45 13.32 -12.52
CA SER A 312 -34.66 13.42 -11.69
C SER A 312 -35.56 12.19 -11.90
N GLY A 313 -36.06 11.63 -10.80
CA GLY A 313 -36.85 10.40 -10.78
C GLY A 313 -36.03 9.11 -10.89
N SER A 314 -34.69 9.18 -11.00
CA SER A 314 -33.82 8.01 -11.11
C SER A 314 -32.96 7.80 -9.86
N PRO A 315 -32.71 6.55 -9.44
CA PRO A 315 -31.71 6.22 -8.43
C PRO A 315 -30.31 6.01 -9.04
N ASN A 316 -30.16 6.05 -10.37
CA ASN A 316 -28.92 5.66 -11.04
C ASN A 316 -27.94 6.84 -11.09
N LEU A 317 -26.90 6.78 -10.27
CA LEU A 317 -25.80 7.73 -10.28
C LEU A 317 -24.67 7.19 -11.17
N LEU A 318 -24.32 7.96 -12.20
CA LEU A 318 -23.17 7.72 -13.06
C LEU A 318 -22.00 8.59 -12.57
N SER A 319 -20.81 8.00 -12.48
CA SER A 319 -19.52 8.64 -12.24
C SER A 319 -18.54 8.27 -13.34
N SER A 320 -18.21 9.21 -14.21
CA SER A 320 -17.26 9.00 -15.32
C SER A 320 -15.85 8.58 -14.91
N ALA A 321 -15.46 8.74 -13.64
CA ALA A 321 -14.11 8.51 -13.17
C ALA A 321 -13.90 7.19 -12.40
N GLY A 322 -14.95 6.38 -12.20
CA GLY A 322 -14.77 5.00 -11.74
C GLY A 322 -14.39 4.81 -10.27
N PHE A 323 -15.02 5.54 -9.33
CA PHE A 323 -14.62 5.53 -7.91
C PHE A 323 -15.22 4.41 -7.06
N PHE A 324 -16.30 3.79 -7.54
CA PHE A 324 -17.06 2.86 -6.71
C PHE A 324 -16.52 1.45 -6.81
N THR A 325 -16.69 0.69 -5.74
CA THR A 325 -16.32 -0.72 -5.65
C THR A 325 -17.49 -1.51 -5.05
N ALA A 326 -17.51 -2.82 -5.22
CA ALA A 326 -18.57 -3.65 -4.63
C ALA A 326 -18.69 -3.47 -3.10
N ALA A 327 -17.58 -3.14 -2.43
CA ALA A 327 -17.51 -2.88 -0.99
C ALA A 327 -18.23 -1.59 -0.56
N ASP A 328 -18.60 -0.73 -1.50
CA ASP A 328 -19.33 0.51 -1.20
C ASP A 328 -20.84 0.31 -1.05
N THR A 329 -21.34 -0.88 -1.36
CA THR A 329 -22.74 -1.25 -1.13
C THR A 329 -23.10 -1.11 0.36
N GLY A 330 -24.20 -0.42 0.64
CA GLY A 330 -24.70 -0.15 1.99
C GLY A 330 -24.14 1.14 2.62
N LYS A 331 -23.10 1.75 2.04
CA LYS A 331 -22.54 3.01 2.54
C LYS A 331 -23.51 4.17 2.35
N ARG A 332 -23.41 5.16 3.25
CA ARG A 332 -24.11 6.44 3.15
C ARG A 332 -23.50 7.23 1.98
N ILE A 333 -24.32 7.96 1.24
CA ILE A 333 -23.88 8.82 0.14
C ILE A 333 -24.70 10.10 0.11
N TRP A 334 -24.00 11.22 -0.12
CA TRP A 334 -24.57 12.53 -0.29
C TRP A 334 -24.23 13.04 -1.70
N VAL A 335 -25.26 13.20 -2.53
CA VAL A 335 -25.15 13.73 -3.90
C VAL A 335 -25.58 15.19 -3.90
N PRO A 336 -24.64 16.14 -4.05
CA PRO A 336 -24.95 17.56 -4.12
C PRO A 336 -25.98 17.87 -5.20
N ASN A 337 -26.90 18.78 -4.92
CA ASN A 337 -27.92 19.29 -5.85
C ASN A 337 -28.91 18.27 -6.44
N ALA A 338 -28.87 16.99 -6.05
CA ALA A 338 -29.77 15.96 -6.57
C ALA A 338 -31.08 15.80 -5.78
N GLY A 339 -31.21 16.45 -4.62
CA GLY A 339 -32.38 16.43 -3.75
C GLY A 339 -33.51 17.36 -4.21
N VAL A 340 -34.53 17.52 -3.38
CA VAL A 340 -35.69 18.39 -3.66
C VAL A 340 -35.24 19.85 -3.79
N ALA A 341 -35.72 20.55 -4.81
CA ALA A 341 -35.38 21.97 -5.08
C ALA A 341 -33.87 22.24 -5.18
N GLY A 342 -33.09 21.27 -5.67
CA GLY A 342 -31.63 21.38 -5.75
C GLY A 342 -30.91 21.28 -4.41
N ALA A 343 -31.55 20.79 -3.34
CA ALA A 343 -30.84 20.38 -2.13
C ALA A 343 -29.91 19.19 -2.39
N GLY A 344 -29.07 18.80 -1.43
CA GLY A 344 -28.31 17.56 -1.54
C GLY A 344 -29.19 16.33 -1.29
N LEU A 345 -29.04 15.28 -2.09
CA LEU A 345 -29.68 13.98 -1.86
C LEU A 345 -28.82 13.19 -0.87
N SER A 346 -29.33 12.94 0.34
CA SER A 346 -28.72 12.03 1.31
C SER A 346 -29.44 10.68 1.29
N THR A 347 -28.71 9.61 1.00
CA THR A 347 -29.26 8.25 0.88
C THR A 347 -28.17 7.20 1.10
N THR A 348 -28.42 5.95 0.73
CA THR A 348 -27.44 4.85 0.75
C THR A 348 -27.19 4.29 -0.65
N ILE A 349 -25.99 3.74 -0.86
CA ILE A 349 -25.67 2.98 -2.07
C ILE A 349 -26.35 1.63 -1.96
N GLN A 350 -27.37 1.37 -2.77
CA GLN A 350 -28.10 0.10 -2.74
C GLN A 350 -27.32 -1.00 -3.45
N THR A 351 -26.74 -0.70 -4.60
CA THR A 351 -25.86 -1.63 -5.35
C THR A 351 -24.82 -0.85 -6.14
N VAL A 352 -23.66 -1.46 -6.33
CA VAL A 352 -22.62 -1.00 -7.27
C VAL A 352 -22.63 -1.95 -8.47
N THR A 353 -23.01 -1.43 -9.64
CA THR A 353 -23.07 -2.25 -10.87
C THR A 353 -21.68 -2.40 -11.48
N ASP A 354 -20.94 -1.30 -11.53
CA ASP A 354 -19.52 -1.25 -11.88
C ASP A 354 -18.88 -0.02 -11.22
N ALA A 355 -17.60 0.24 -11.49
CA ALA A 355 -16.89 1.35 -10.86
C ALA A 355 -17.49 2.74 -11.17
N THR A 356 -18.23 2.85 -12.28
CA THR A 356 -18.83 4.09 -12.79
C THR A 356 -20.34 4.17 -12.54
N HIS A 357 -21.03 3.09 -12.19
CA HIS A 357 -22.49 3.08 -12.00
C HIS A 357 -22.90 2.53 -10.64
N VAL A 358 -23.65 3.33 -9.90
CA VAL A 358 -24.28 2.90 -8.64
C VAL A 358 -25.78 3.18 -8.65
N VAL A 359 -26.53 2.28 -8.03
CA VAL A 359 -27.96 2.47 -7.76
C VAL A 359 -28.11 2.92 -6.32
N LEU A 360 -28.76 4.06 -6.13
CA LEU A 360 -29.04 4.64 -4.83
C LEU A 360 -30.37 4.13 -4.27
N ALA A 361 -30.52 4.08 -2.95
CA ALA A 361 -31.78 3.65 -2.33
C ALA A 361 -32.93 4.66 -2.50
N ALA A 362 -32.62 5.90 -2.89
CA ALA A 362 -33.61 6.95 -3.14
C ALA A 362 -33.37 7.59 -4.51
N ASN A 363 -34.46 7.96 -5.18
CA ASN A 363 -34.41 8.66 -6.45
C ASN A 363 -33.98 10.12 -6.23
N ALA A 364 -33.21 10.67 -7.16
CA ALA A 364 -33.00 12.11 -7.22
C ALA A 364 -34.32 12.83 -7.51
N SER A 365 -34.50 14.01 -6.93
CA SER A 365 -35.63 14.91 -7.22
C SER A 365 -35.25 16.05 -8.17
N THR A 366 -33.95 16.21 -8.45
CA THR A 366 -33.41 17.20 -9.39
C THR A 366 -32.35 16.53 -10.25
N THR A 367 -32.36 16.80 -11.56
CA THR A 367 -31.32 16.30 -12.47
C THR A 367 -30.01 17.05 -12.26
N VAL A 368 -28.91 16.31 -12.13
CA VAL A 368 -27.54 16.83 -12.13
C VAL A 368 -26.85 16.30 -13.39
N THR A 369 -26.50 17.18 -14.33
CA THR A 369 -25.92 16.79 -15.64
C THR A 369 -24.40 16.94 -15.73
N ALA A 370 -23.79 17.71 -14.82
CA ALA A 370 -22.35 17.75 -14.58
C ALA A 370 -22.09 18.54 -13.29
N PHE A 371 -21.10 18.13 -12.52
CA PHE A 371 -20.56 18.95 -11.44
C PHE A 371 -19.78 20.11 -12.06
N ALA A 372 -20.35 21.31 -12.02
CA ALA A 372 -19.62 22.50 -12.43
C ALA A 372 -18.38 22.65 -11.52
N THR A 373 -17.20 22.51 -12.11
CA THR A 373 -15.89 22.44 -11.44
C THR A 373 -15.56 23.67 -10.60
N THR A 374 -16.31 24.76 -10.75
CA THR A 374 -15.99 26.05 -10.14
C THR A 374 -16.73 26.36 -8.86
N ASN A 375 -17.79 25.64 -8.46
CA ASN A 375 -18.54 25.94 -7.22
C ASN A 375 -19.31 24.76 -6.60
N ALA A 376 -19.12 23.54 -7.10
CA ALA A 376 -19.94 22.43 -6.65
C ALA A 376 -19.37 21.79 -5.38
N LYS A 377 -20.23 21.66 -4.35
CA LYS A 377 -19.95 20.90 -3.13
C LYS A 377 -19.52 19.46 -3.52
N PRO A 378 -18.57 18.82 -2.81
CA PRO A 378 -18.08 17.51 -3.18
C PRO A 378 -19.13 16.40 -2.96
N LEU A 379 -19.07 15.34 -3.77
CA LEU A 379 -19.79 14.10 -3.46
C LEU A 379 -19.12 13.44 -2.25
N VAL A 380 -19.92 12.98 -1.28
CA VAL A 380 -19.40 12.35 -0.06
C VAL A 380 -20.04 10.98 0.12
N TYR A 381 -19.25 9.95 0.40
CA TYR A 381 -19.78 8.63 0.77
C TYR A 381 -18.84 7.87 1.70
N GLY A 382 -19.37 6.90 2.43
CA GLY A 382 -18.62 6.12 3.42
C GLY A 382 -19.53 5.43 4.43
N THR A 383 -18.94 4.66 5.32
CA THR A 383 -19.63 4.09 6.48
C THR A 383 -19.89 5.19 7.51
N ASP A 384 -21.10 5.25 8.05
CA ASP A 384 -21.42 6.11 9.20
C ASP A 384 -20.78 5.52 10.46
N ASP A 385 -19.63 6.07 10.85
CA ASP A 385 -18.82 5.59 11.97
C ASP A 385 -19.27 6.16 13.32
N THR A 386 -20.31 7.00 13.35
CA THR A 386 -20.69 7.78 14.54
C THR A 386 -20.94 6.87 15.75
N ALA A 387 -21.68 5.77 15.57
CA ALA A 387 -22.01 4.85 16.68
C ALA A 387 -20.77 4.09 17.20
N ALA A 388 -19.89 3.66 16.30
CA ALA A 388 -18.65 2.97 16.67
C ALA A 388 -17.68 3.90 17.41
N ILE A 389 -17.52 5.14 16.94
CA ILE A 389 -16.69 6.15 17.59
C ILE A 389 -17.27 6.51 18.96
N GLN A 390 -18.59 6.73 19.06
CA GLN A 390 -19.23 7.01 20.34
C GLN A 390 -19.03 5.87 21.35
N ALA A 391 -19.13 4.61 20.91
CA ALA A 391 -18.87 3.46 21.76
C ALA A 391 -17.41 3.41 22.26
N ALA A 392 -16.44 3.75 21.41
CA ALA A 392 -15.04 3.87 21.80
C ALA A 392 -14.81 5.01 22.80
N MET A 393 -15.43 6.17 22.59
CA MET A 393 -15.38 7.31 23.52
C MET A 393 -15.92 6.91 24.90
N THR A 394 -17.10 6.27 24.94
CA THR A 394 -17.71 5.81 26.21
C THR A 394 -16.86 4.75 26.91
N ALA A 395 -16.11 3.93 26.17
CA ALA A 395 -15.28 2.88 26.75
C ALA A 395 -13.85 3.35 27.11
N THR A 396 -13.45 4.54 26.69
CA THR A 396 -12.16 5.11 27.05
C THR A 396 -12.19 5.46 28.54
N PRO A 397 -11.23 5.02 29.38
CA PRO A 397 -11.24 5.37 30.79
C PRO A 397 -11.00 6.87 31.03
N VAL A 398 -11.45 7.38 32.17
CA VAL A 398 -11.07 8.71 32.69
C VAL A 398 -9.54 8.84 32.72
N GLY A 399 -9.00 9.89 32.10
CA GLY A 399 -7.57 10.13 31.94
C GLY A 399 -6.89 9.24 30.88
N GLY A 400 -7.65 8.40 30.17
CA GLY A 400 -7.17 7.54 29.09
C GLY A 400 -6.87 8.31 27.80
N ILE A 401 -6.51 7.54 26.76
CA ILE A 401 -6.25 8.06 25.42
C ILE A 401 -7.18 7.35 24.44
N LEU A 402 -7.99 8.12 23.70
CA LEU A 402 -8.70 7.68 22.51
C LEU A 402 -7.82 7.92 21.28
N ASP A 403 -7.52 6.86 20.55
CA ASP A 403 -6.71 6.87 19.34
C ASP A 403 -7.60 6.85 18.09
N ILE A 404 -7.40 7.85 17.22
CA ILE A 404 -8.00 7.93 15.89
C ILE A 404 -6.93 7.50 14.89
N PRO A 405 -6.94 6.26 14.37
CA PRO A 405 -5.87 5.78 13.50
C PRO A 405 -5.82 6.61 12.21
N GLY A 406 -4.62 6.81 11.68
CA GLY A 406 -4.44 7.51 10.41
C GLY A 406 -4.99 6.68 9.25
N GLN A 407 -6.04 7.16 8.60
CA GLN A 407 -6.61 6.59 7.38
C GLN A 407 -6.68 7.69 6.31
N GLN A 408 -6.39 7.37 5.05
CA GLN A 408 -6.45 8.39 3.99
C GLN A 408 -7.87 8.95 3.78
N THR A 409 -8.87 8.23 4.28
CA THR A 409 -10.28 8.35 3.92
C THR A 409 -11.16 8.96 5.03
N GLY A 410 -10.64 9.11 6.25
CA GLY A 410 -11.38 9.74 7.37
C GLY A 410 -12.65 8.99 7.80
N CYS A 411 -13.12 9.28 9.00
CA CYS A 411 -14.28 8.63 9.63
C CYS A 411 -15.50 9.53 9.52
N LEU A 412 -16.55 9.07 8.83
CA LEU A 412 -17.76 9.87 8.68
C LEU A 412 -18.55 9.89 9.99
N ILE A 413 -18.90 11.09 10.42
CA ILE A 413 -19.73 11.34 11.58
C ILE A 413 -20.96 12.16 11.20
N ARG A 414 -22.08 11.94 11.88
CA ARG A 414 -23.32 12.69 11.67
C ARG A 414 -24.12 12.78 12.97
N GLN A 415 -25.19 13.56 12.95
CA GLN A 415 -26.11 13.65 14.08
C GLN A 415 -26.69 12.27 14.46
N GLN A 416 -26.63 11.91 15.74
CA GLN A 416 -27.36 10.77 16.30
C GLN A 416 -28.73 11.21 16.83
N GLY A 417 -29.81 10.76 16.19
CA GLY A 417 -31.17 11.06 16.63
C GLY A 417 -31.48 12.56 16.67
N SER A 418 -32.08 13.03 17.77
CA SER A 418 -32.44 14.44 17.99
C SER A 418 -31.37 15.25 18.74
N ASN A 419 -30.16 14.70 18.91
CA ASN A 419 -29.12 15.33 19.71
C ASN A 419 -28.59 16.60 19.02
N VAL A 420 -28.11 17.55 19.81
CA VAL A 420 -27.42 18.76 19.29
C VAL A 420 -25.95 18.51 18.95
N TYR A 421 -25.55 17.24 18.83
CA TYR A 421 -24.18 16.82 18.55
C TYR A 421 -24.11 15.53 17.73
N ALA A 422 -22.98 15.33 17.05
CA ALA A 422 -22.63 14.06 16.41
C ALA A 422 -21.92 13.13 17.39
N LEU A 423 -20.89 13.64 18.09
CA LEU A 423 -20.13 12.92 19.12
C LEU A 423 -20.18 13.65 20.45
N LEU A 424 -20.34 12.91 21.55
CA LEU A 424 -20.34 13.41 22.92
C LEU A 424 -19.14 12.86 23.69
N GLN A 425 -18.33 13.76 24.24
CA GLN A 425 -17.37 13.47 25.28
C GLN A 425 -17.92 13.96 26.62
N ASP A 426 -18.34 13.03 27.48
CA ASP A 426 -18.98 13.31 28.77
C ASP A 426 -18.06 13.12 29.99
N HIS A 427 -16.80 12.73 29.76
CA HIS A 427 -15.77 12.58 30.78
C HIS A 427 -14.37 12.81 30.19
N PRO A 428 -13.35 13.13 31.01
CA PRO A 428 -12.08 13.61 30.52
C PRO A 428 -11.20 12.43 30.06
N PHE A 429 -10.78 12.50 28.81
CA PHE A 429 -9.75 11.65 28.20
C PHE A 429 -9.11 12.42 27.05
N SER A 430 -7.86 12.09 26.76
CA SER A 430 -7.12 12.69 25.65
C SER A 430 -7.52 12.05 24.32
N ILE A 431 -7.51 12.82 23.23
CA ILE A 431 -7.75 12.32 21.88
C ILE A 431 -6.47 12.54 21.09
N ARG A 432 -5.93 11.46 20.51
CA ARG A 432 -4.73 11.50 19.70
C ARG A 432 -5.03 10.97 18.31
N GLY A 433 -4.57 11.70 17.29
CA GLY A 433 -4.47 11.18 15.93
C GLY A 433 -3.04 11.11 15.42
N HIS A 434 -2.92 10.91 14.12
CA HIS A 434 -1.69 10.73 13.35
C HIS A 434 -1.54 11.81 12.26
N GLY A 435 -1.97 13.03 12.57
CA GLY A 435 -1.98 14.19 11.67
C GLY A 435 -3.26 14.27 10.84
N HIS A 436 -3.15 14.82 9.62
CA HIS A 436 -4.30 15.04 8.73
C HIS A 436 -5.02 13.76 8.26
N PHE A 437 -4.39 12.59 8.42
CA PHE A 437 -5.03 11.30 8.12
C PHE A 437 -5.97 10.83 9.23
N SER A 438 -5.93 11.43 10.41
CA SER A 438 -6.92 11.16 11.46
C SER A 438 -8.01 12.21 11.35
N ASN A 439 -9.02 11.95 10.53
CA ASN A 439 -10.05 12.94 10.21
C ASN A 439 -11.43 12.49 10.66
N LEU A 440 -12.11 13.30 11.48
CA LEU A 440 -13.53 13.15 11.81
C LEU A 440 -14.34 13.98 10.82
N MET A 441 -14.85 13.32 9.79
CA MET A 441 -15.49 13.94 8.64
C MET A 441 -16.98 14.14 8.87
N THR A 442 -17.41 15.39 8.95
CA THR A 442 -18.83 15.71 9.13
C THR A 442 -19.60 15.41 7.86
N PHE A 443 -20.64 14.58 7.98
CA PHE A 443 -21.47 14.23 6.85
C PHE A 443 -22.28 15.45 6.38
N PRO A 444 -22.38 15.73 5.06
CA PRO A 444 -22.97 16.96 4.57
C PRO A 444 -24.44 17.24 4.93
N ASP A 445 -25.20 16.22 5.32
CA ASP A 445 -26.60 16.35 5.77
C ASP A 445 -26.72 16.74 7.25
N THR A 446 -25.60 16.89 7.97
CA THR A 446 -25.57 17.29 9.37
C THR A 446 -26.14 18.70 9.53
N PRO A 447 -27.25 18.88 10.28
CA PRO A 447 -27.89 20.18 10.43
C PRO A 447 -26.97 21.23 11.05
N SER A 448 -27.15 22.50 10.68
CA SER A 448 -26.37 23.63 11.20
C SER A 448 -26.57 23.93 12.69
N THR A 449 -27.35 23.11 13.40
CA THR A 449 -27.60 23.16 14.85
C THR A 449 -26.81 22.12 15.63
N VAL A 450 -26.07 21.24 14.94
CA VAL A 450 -25.39 20.08 15.52
C VAL A 450 -23.90 20.33 15.62
N ASP A 451 -23.32 20.18 16.81
CA ASP A 451 -21.87 20.24 17.01
C ASP A 451 -21.21 18.91 16.64
N ASN A 452 -20.05 18.96 15.99
CA ASN A 452 -19.41 17.73 15.52
C ASN A 452 -18.81 16.96 16.70
N LEU A 453 -17.97 17.61 17.49
CA LEU A 453 -17.50 17.12 18.79
C LEU A 453 -17.98 18.04 19.91
N TYR A 454 -18.91 17.52 20.73
CA TYR A 454 -19.45 18.20 21.89
C TYR A 454 -18.84 17.64 23.16
N VAL A 455 -18.34 18.53 24.00
CA VAL A 455 -17.70 18.19 25.27
C VAL A 455 -18.60 18.71 26.38
N GLN A 456 -18.93 17.82 27.32
CA GLN A 456 -19.79 18.09 28.46
C GLN A 456 -19.03 17.81 29.75
N THR A 457 -18.83 18.83 30.60
CA THR A 457 -17.92 18.71 31.74
C THR A 457 -18.32 17.73 32.84
N GLY A 458 -19.62 17.49 33.04
CA GLY A 458 -20.10 16.73 34.20
C GLY A 458 -19.48 17.25 35.51
N SER A 459 -19.11 16.33 36.41
CA SER A 459 -18.43 16.63 37.69
C SER A 459 -16.93 16.26 37.67
N TYR A 460 -16.36 16.07 36.49
CA TYR A 460 -14.99 15.56 36.35
C TYR A 460 -13.95 16.69 36.30
N ASP A 461 -12.71 16.38 36.69
CA ASP A 461 -11.56 17.25 36.49
C ASP A 461 -10.97 17.05 35.09
N TRP A 462 -10.96 18.10 34.29
CA TRP A 462 -10.48 18.08 32.90
C TRP A 462 -8.98 18.37 32.76
N ALA A 463 -8.28 18.56 33.89
CA ALA A 463 -6.84 18.80 33.89
C ALA A 463 -6.09 17.70 33.15
N ASN A 464 -5.09 18.11 32.36
CA ASN A 464 -4.23 17.23 31.56
C ASN A 464 -4.94 16.55 30.37
N THR A 465 -6.15 16.96 30.01
CA THR A 465 -6.79 16.50 28.77
C THR A 465 -6.12 17.16 27.56
N VAL A 466 -5.60 16.33 26.64
CA VAL A 466 -4.94 16.79 25.42
C VAL A 466 -5.69 16.29 24.19
N TRP A 467 -6.02 17.19 23.27
CA TRP A 467 -6.52 16.86 21.95
C TRP A 467 -5.49 17.26 20.91
N GLU A 468 -4.98 16.27 20.17
CA GLU A 468 -3.84 16.50 19.28
C GLU A 468 -3.79 15.66 18.00
N ASN A 469 -3.23 16.27 16.95
CA ASN A 469 -2.85 15.60 15.71
C ASN A 469 -4.03 14.92 14.98
N PHE A 470 -5.22 15.51 14.98
CA PHE A 470 -6.36 15.06 14.19
C PHE A 470 -7.14 16.26 13.64
N SER A 471 -8.07 15.99 12.73
CA SER A 471 -8.92 17.00 12.14
C SER A 471 -10.40 16.71 12.35
N ILE A 472 -11.21 17.78 12.36
CA ILE A 472 -12.67 17.73 12.46
C ILE A 472 -13.24 18.57 11.32
N GLY A 473 -14.13 18.01 10.50
CA GLY A 473 -14.71 18.66 9.33
C GLY A 473 -14.31 17.98 8.01
N ASP A 474 -14.66 18.59 6.89
CA ASP A 474 -14.36 18.05 5.57
C ASP A 474 -12.88 18.20 5.17
N SER A 475 -12.40 17.26 4.35
CA SER A 475 -11.01 17.29 3.86
C SER A 475 -10.76 18.47 2.90
N ALA A 476 -11.82 18.98 2.24
CA ALA A 476 -11.74 20.10 1.32
C ALA A 476 -11.37 21.41 2.03
N SER A 477 -11.81 21.58 3.27
CA SER A 477 -11.49 22.72 4.14
C SER A 477 -9.99 22.81 4.42
N PHE A 478 -9.24 21.72 4.29
CA PHE A 478 -7.84 21.66 4.71
C PHE A 478 -6.83 21.92 3.60
N LEU A 479 -7.27 21.97 2.34
CA LEU A 479 -6.43 22.25 1.18
C LEU A 479 -6.07 23.75 1.10
N PRO A 480 -4.79 24.12 0.95
CA PRO A 480 -4.32 25.50 1.09
C PRO A 480 -4.64 26.44 -0.08
N ASN A 481 -5.12 25.94 -1.23
CA ASN A 481 -5.18 26.70 -2.49
C ASN A 481 -6.59 26.91 -3.04
N THR A 482 -7.63 26.53 -2.31
CA THR A 482 -8.99 26.56 -2.82
C THR A 482 -9.73 27.72 -2.16
N LEU A 483 -9.77 28.86 -2.85
CA LEU A 483 -10.64 30.00 -2.51
C LEU A 483 -12.14 29.64 -2.58
N LEU A 484 -12.48 28.38 -2.88
CA LEU A 484 -13.82 27.90 -3.12
C LEU A 484 -14.47 27.43 -1.82
N MET A 485 -15.25 28.35 -1.27
CA MET A 485 -16.43 28.18 -0.40
C MET A 485 -16.43 26.95 0.51
N TYR A 486 -16.04 27.21 1.76
CA TYR A 486 -16.24 26.38 2.95
C TYR A 486 -17.61 25.69 2.93
N THR A 487 -17.63 24.37 2.79
CA THR A 487 -18.84 23.59 3.01
C THR A 487 -19.10 23.56 4.51
N ARG A 488 -20.12 24.30 4.95
CA ARG A 488 -20.48 24.43 6.36
C ARG A 488 -21.51 23.36 6.73
N HIS A 489 -21.07 22.28 7.33
CA HIS A 489 -21.90 21.21 7.88
C HIS A 489 -21.76 21.19 9.40
N GLY A 490 -22.88 21.03 10.09
CA GLY A 490 -22.91 21.26 11.54
C GLY A 490 -22.87 22.74 11.94
N LYS A 491 -22.98 22.98 13.24
CA LYS A 491 -22.95 24.28 13.89
C LYS A 491 -21.51 24.71 14.19
N ARG A 492 -20.75 23.82 14.84
CA ARG A 492 -19.37 24.03 15.32
C ARG A 492 -18.58 22.73 15.14
N GLY A 493 -17.27 22.85 14.88
CA GLY A 493 -16.37 21.70 14.83
C GLY A 493 -16.12 21.11 16.22
N LEU A 494 -15.68 21.95 17.16
CA LEU A 494 -15.39 21.57 18.54
C LEU A 494 -16.07 22.55 19.50
N ALA A 495 -16.95 22.03 20.36
CA ALA A 495 -17.68 22.81 21.33
C ALA A 495 -17.45 22.29 22.76
N LEU A 496 -16.83 23.11 23.60
CA LEU A 496 -16.73 22.89 25.03
C LEU A 496 -17.83 23.71 25.68
N VAL A 497 -18.89 23.06 26.16
CA VAL A 497 -20.05 23.74 26.74
C VAL A 497 -20.22 23.29 28.18
N GLU A 498 -20.02 24.20 29.12
CA GLU A 498 -20.14 23.89 30.54
C GLU A 498 -21.62 23.67 30.92
N ASN A 499 -21.86 22.60 31.69
CA ASN A 499 -23.14 22.40 32.38
C ASN A 499 -23.02 22.58 33.89
N THR A 500 -21.92 22.09 34.50
CA THR A 500 -21.80 21.99 35.97
C THR A 500 -20.40 22.26 36.54
N ALA A 501 -19.32 21.98 35.80
CA ALA A 501 -17.95 22.16 36.27
C ALA A 501 -17.06 22.85 35.20
N PRO A 502 -16.02 23.59 35.60
CA PRO A 502 -15.17 24.31 34.68
C PRO A 502 -14.23 23.39 33.88
N TYR A 503 -13.96 23.76 32.63
CA TYR A 503 -12.90 23.14 31.84
C TYR A 503 -11.56 23.73 32.27
N VAL A 504 -10.77 23.00 33.05
CA VAL A 504 -9.47 23.47 33.53
C VAL A 504 -8.35 22.68 32.88
N GLY A 505 -7.36 23.38 32.30
CA GLY A 505 -6.11 22.78 31.85
C GLY A 505 -6.19 21.93 30.58
N ILE A 506 -7.18 22.17 29.71
CA ILE A 506 -7.29 21.51 28.42
C ILE A 506 -6.26 22.07 27.44
N VAL A 507 -5.60 21.18 26.71
CA VAL A 507 -4.67 21.53 25.63
C VAL A 507 -5.24 21.07 24.28
N VAL A 508 -5.48 22.02 23.38
CA VAL A 508 -5.88 21.77 21.98
C VAL A 508 -4.72 22.14 21.09
N ARG A 509 -4.08 21.15 20.43
CA ARG A 509 -2.87 21.42 19.63
C ARG A 509 -2.74 20.62 18.35
N ASN A 510 -2.07 21.18 17.35
CA ASN A 510 -1.79 20.51 16.07
C ASN A 510 -3.06 19.93 15.41
N MET A 511 -4.20 20.58 15.61
CA MET A 511 -5.47 20.16 15.01
C MET A 511 -5.81 20.99 13.78
N SER A 512 -6.61 20.41 12.90
CA SER A 512 -7.30 21.14 11.83
C SER A 512 -8.79 21.11 12.11
N ILE A 513 -9.37 22.25 12.51
CA ILE A 513 -10.77 22.34 12.94
C ILE A 513 -11.54 23.13 11.90
N GLY A 514 -12.42 22.43 11.19
CA GLY A 514 -13.29 22.96 10.16
C GLY A 514 -14.74 23.12 10.61
N GLU A 515 -15.38 24.03 9.89
CA GLU A 515 -16.81 24.24 9.68
C GLU A 515 -17.59 24.97 10.79
N SER A 516 -18.33 25.98 10.36
CA SER A 516 -19.33 26.67 11.15
C SER A 516 -20.49 27.01 10.22
N GLY A 517 -21.61 26.29 10.37
CA GLY A 517 -22.89 26.65 9.75
C GLY A 517 -23.20 28.12 9.98
N ASN A 518 -23.29 28.50 11.26
CA ASN A 518 -23.72 29.83 11.71
C ASN A 518 -23.02 30.33 13.00
N ASP A 519 -21.92 29.72 13.45
CA ASP A 519 -21.26 30.04 14.75
C ASP A 519 -19.71 30.09 14.64
N TYR A 520 -18.95 29.75 15.68
CA TYR A 520 -17.49 29.62 15.59
C TYR A 520 -17.08 28.15 15.57
N SER A 521 -16.06 27.82 14.78
CA SER A 521 -15.66 26.41 14.63
C SER A 521 -15.01 25.82 15.87
N LEU A 522 -14.32 26.66 16.64
CA LEU A 522 -13.93 26.34 18.01
C LEU A 522 -14.70 27.23 18.98
N TYR A 523 -15.48 26.61 19.86
CA TYR A 523 -16.27 27.31 20.86
C TYR A 523 -15.92 26.81 22.25
N LEU A 524 -15.59 27.72 23.15
CA LEU A 524 -15.47 27.46 24.58
C LEU A 524 -16.48 28.36 25.30
N GLY A 525 -17.51 27.76 25.86
CA GLY A 525 -18.50 28.45 26.69
C GLY A 525 -18.38 27.97 28.13
N ASN A 526 -18.21 28.92 29.04
CA ASN A 526 -18.13 28.65 30.46
C ASN A 526 -18.61 29.90 31.23
N SER A 527 -18.91 29.81 32.52
CA SER A 527 -19.27 30.98 33.36
C SER A 527 -18.63 30.96 34.75
N GLY A 528 -17.67 30.07 35.00
CA GLY A 528 -17.02 29.85 36.29
C GLY A 528 -15.48 29.83 36.24
N SER A 529 -14.89 29.83 37.46
CA SER A 529 -13.48 29.82 37.93
C SER A 529 -12.32 29.58 36.94
N ALA A 530 -11.09 29.99 37.31
CA ALA A 530 -9.85 29.90 36.53
C ALA A 530 -9.65 28.58 35.72
N GLN A 531 -9.34 28.72 34.43
CA GLN A 531 -9.43 27.62 33.45
C GLN A 531 -8.11 27.25 32.79
N PHE A 532 -7.14 28.16 32.66
CA PHE A 532 -5.77 27.84 32.17
C PHE A 532 -5.69 27.08 30.82
N ASN A 533 -6.73 27.15 29.98
CA ASN A 533 -6.79 26.39 28.74
C ASN A 533 -5.79 26.92 27.70
N LEU A 534 -5.28 26.01 26.87
CA LEU A 534 -4.23 26.27 25.90
C LEU A 534 -4.62 25.78 24.51
N ILE A 535 -4.79 26.71 23.58
CA ILE A 535 -5.11 26.44 22.17
C ILE A 535 -3.88 26.85 21.36
N MET A 536 -3.14 25.89 20.79
CA MET A 536 -1.90 26.21 20.10
C MET A 536 -1.61 25.44 18.81
N SER A 537 -0.90 26.07 17.87
CA SER A 537 -0.42 25.39 16.65
C SER A 537 -1.54 24.70 15.86
N ASN A 538 -2.76 25.24 15.91
CA ASN A 538 -3.91 24.71 15.17
C ASN A 538 -4.13 25.48 13.87
N LYS A 539 -4.82 24.84 12.93
CA LYS A 539 -5.44 25.50 11.78
C LYS A 539 -6.95 25.47 11.98
N ILE A 540 -7.57 26.63 12.15
CA ILE A 540 -8.98 26.77 12.52
C ILE A 540 -9.70 27.57 11.44
N TRP A 541 -10.68 26.94 10.80
CA TRP A 541 -11.49 27.57 9.77
C TRP A 541 -12.86 27.88 10.30
N GLY A 542 -13.23 29.16 10.39
CA GLY A 542 -14.49 29.59 11.01
C GLY A 542 -14.29 30.16 12.42
N GLY A 543 -13.05 30.47 12.79
CA GLY A 543 -12.73 31.27 13.98
C GLY A 543 -12.84 30.55 15.34
N VAL A 544 -12.54 31.31 16.39
CA VAL A 544 -12.60 30.88 17.80
C VAL A 544 -13.51 31.82 18.58
N ARG A 545 -14.41 31.25 19.39
CA ARG A 545 -15.17 32.00 20.39
C ARG A 545 -14.88 31.50 21.80
N LEU A 546 -14.49 32.42 22.66
CA LEU A 546 -14.50 32.25 24.11
C LEU A 546 -15.70 33.03 24.63
N ASN A 547 -16.73 32.35 25.10
CA ASN A 547 -17.96 32.95 25.61
C ASN A 547 -18.02 32.87 27.14
N ASN A 548 -17.97 34.03 27.79
CA ASN A 548 -17.98 34.21 29.25
C ASN A 548 -16.88 33.40 29.99
N VAL A 549 -15.71 33.27 29.39
CA VAL A 549 -14.65 32.46 29.99
C VAL A 549 -13.96 33.17 31.18
N ALA A 550 -13.39 32.39 32.09
CA ALA A 550 -12.63 32.91 33.23
C ALA A 550 -11.12 33.04 32.91
N ASP A 551 -10.25 32.86 33.91
CA ASP A 551 -8.87 33.31 33.84
C ASP A 551 -7.95 32.41 32.99
N SER A 552 -6.92 33.05 32.41
CA SER A 552 -5.67 32.41 31.95
C SER A 552 -5.76 31.58 30.66
N HIS A 553 -6.67 31.93 29.74
CA HIS A 553 -6.72 31.32 28.42
C HIS A 553 -5.59 31.81 27.51
N ARG A 554 -5.00 30.89 26.76
CA ARG A 554 -3.90 31.18 25.82
C ARG A 554 -4.22 30.60 24.45
N ILE A 555 -4.21 31.46 23.43
CA ILE A 555 -4.35 31.13 22.01
C ILE A 555 -3.03 31.50 21.33
N LEU A 556 -2.20 30.49 21.04
CA LEU A 556 -0.81 30.68 20.63
C LEU A 556 -0.50 30.04 19.27
N TYR A 557 0.15 30.75 18.36
CA TYR A 557 0.69 30.17 17.12
C TYR A 557 -0.34 29.45 16.23
N ASN A 558 -1.60 29.89 16.24
CA ASN A 558 -2.65 29.30 15.41
C ASN A 558 -2.75 30.04 14.07
N THR A 559 -3.22 29.33 13.05
CA THR A 559 -3.70 29.92 11.80
C THR A 559 -5.23 29.95 11.84
N LEU A 560 -5.81 31.14 11.89
CA LEU A 560 -7.25 31.37 11.82
C LEU A 560 -7.60 31.82 10.41
N GLN A 561 -8.46 31.04 9.75
CA GLN A 561 -8.98 31.30 8.40
C GLN A 561 -10.50 31.19 8.41
N GLY A 562 -11.18 31.57 7.33
CA GLY A 562 -12.59 31.20 7.15
C GLY A 562 -13.52 32.37 6.83
N SER A 563 -14.82 32.17 6.92
CA SER A 563 -15.80 33.11 6.36
C SER A 563 -15.81 34.51 7.00
N SER A 564 -16.32 35.48 6.24
CA SER A 564 -16.35 36.93 6.54
C SER A 564 -16.86 37.38 7.91
N THR A 565 -17.48 36.50 8.67
CA THR A 565 -18.10 36.80 9.97
C THR A 565 -17.23 36.40 11.17
N PHE A 566 -16.31 35.43 11.03
CA PHE A 566 -15.73 34.73 12.18
C PHE A 566 -14.21 34.80 12.18
N GLY A 567 -13.63 35.45 13.19
CA GLY A 567 -12.20 35.42 13.49
C GLY A 567 -12.00 35.01 14.94
N GLY A 568 -11.67 35.93 15.83
CA GLY A 568 -11.69 35.69 17.27
C GLY A 568 -12.77 36.51 17.96
N LEU A 569 -13.65 35.91 18.76
CA LEU A 569 -14.53 36.63 19.69
C LEU A 569 -14.24 36.19 21.12
N ILE A 570 -13.76 37.13 21.93
CA ILE A 570 -13.31 36.88 23.30
C ILE A 570 -14.19 37.67 24.26
N GLU A 571 -15.07 36.95 24.94
CA GLU A 571 -15.95 37.44 25.99
C GLU A 571 -15.45 36.83 27.30
N MET A 572 -14.81 37.64 28.15
CA MET A 572 -14.33 37.19 29.45
C MET A 572 -15.30 37.63 30.55
N VAL A 573 -15.39 36.87 31.63
CA VAL A 573 -16.11 37.34 32.83
C VAL A 573 -15.47 38.62 33.34
N ALA A 574 -16.27 39.56 33.83
CA ALA A 574 -15.75 40.80 34.40
C ALA A 574 -14.79 40.49 35.56
N GLY A 575 -13.57 41.06 35.50
CA GLY A 575 -12.52 40.78 36.47
C GLY A 575 -11.71 39.51 36.20
N ALA A 576 -12.06 38.72 35.18
CA ALA A 576 -11.25 37.58 34.79
C ALA A 576 -9.86 38.03 34.34
N GLY A 577 -8.85 37.31 34.80
CA GLY A 577 -7.44 37.57 34.61
C GLY A 577 -6.94 37.40 33.17
N LYS A 578 -5.61 37.37 33.04
CA LYS A 578 -4.86 37.47 31.78
C LYS A 578 -5.36 36.52 30.68
N PHE A 579 -5.78 37.07 29.54
CA PHE A 579 -5.91 36.33 28.27
C PHE A 579 -4.68 36.58 27.40
N SER A 580 -4.28 35.61 26.58
CA SER A 580 -3.16 35.78 25.66
C SER A 580 -3.49 35.28 24.26
N PHE A 581 -3.35 36.15 23.28
CA PHE A 581 -3.47 35.89 21.85
C PHE A 581 -2.12 36.25 21.20
N ILE A 582 -1.24 35.26 21.05
CA ILE A 582 0.17 35.50 20.70
C ILE A 582 0.61 34.69 19.49
N GLY A 583 1.29 35.32 18.54
CA GLY A 583 1.93 34.60 17.43
C GLY A 583 0.95 34.00 16.42
N ASN A 584 -0.32 34.39 16.43
CA ASN A 584 -1.33 33.84 15.53
C ASN A 584 -1.31 34.54 14.17
N ASN A 585 -1.74 33.83 13.14
CA ASN A 585 -2.01 34.35 11.81
C ASN A 585 -3.51 34.32 11.56
N THR A 586 -4.16 35.48 11.52
CA THR A 586 -5.58 35.64 11.20
C THR A 586 -5.68 36.20 9.79
N THR A 587 -5.99 35.33 8.83
CA THR A 587 -6.06 35.69 7.41
C THR A 587 -7.40 35.31 6.81
N TRP A 588 -7.94 36.17 5.93
CA TRP A 588 -9.25 35.96 5.31
C TRP A 588 -10.42 35.78 6.30
N ALA A 589 -10.30 36.15 7.57
CA ALA A 589 -11.30 35.87 8.61
C ALA A 589 -12.02 37.14 9.13
N GLY A 590 -12.91 36.99 10.13
CA GLY A 590 -13.57 38.09 10.84
C GLY A 590 -12.76 38.62 12.03
N GLY A 591 -11.57 39.20 11.81
CA GLY A 591 -10.80 39.95 12.80
C GLY A 591 -10.57 39.30 14.19
N LEU A 592 -10.27 40.12 15.19
CA LEU A 592 -10.26 39.75 16.61
C LEU A 592 -11.07 40.79 17.39
N LYS A 593 -12.05 40.35 18.15
CA LYS A 593 -12.86 41.18 19.02
C LYS A 593 -12.76 40.74 20.47
N ILE A 594 -12.53 41.70 21.35
CA ILE A 594 -12.46 41.51 22.80
C ILE A 594 -13.55 42.38 23.42
N GLU A 595 -14.45 41.74 24.16
CA GLU A 595 -15.64 42.39 24.73
C GLU A 595 -15.49 42.77 26.21
N SER A 596 -14.48 42.25 26.89
CA SER A 596 -14.26 42.50 28.34
C SER A 596 -12.95 41.88 28.85
N GLY A 597 -12.54 42.32 30.04
CA GLY A 597 -11.64 41.58 30.92
C GLY A 597 -10.36 42.30 31.35
N PHE A 598 -9.50 41.62 32.11
CA PHE A 598 -8.32 42.21 32.75
C PHE A 598 -7.00 41.71 32.13
N ALA A 599 -6.20 42.66 31.65
CA ALA A 599 -4.91 42.47 31.03
C ALA A 599 -4.87 41.47 29.85
N PRO A 600 -5.77 41.58 28.85
CA PRO A 600 -5.62 40.77 27.63
C PRO A 600 -4.35 41.18 26.87
N GLU A 601 -3.54 40.19 26.51
CA GLU A 601 -2.30 40.37 25.74
C GLU A 601 -2.52 39.90 24.29
N VAL A 602 -2.39 40.82 23.34
CA VAL A 602 -2.44 40.55 21.90
C VAL A 602 -1.06 40.91 21.33
N ARG A 603 -0.20 39.91 21.11
CA ARG A 603 1.20 40.16 20.77
C ARG A 603 1.74 39.35 19.59
N ASN A 604 2.57 39.96 18.76
CA ASN A 604 3.27 39.28 17.66
C ASN A 604 2.36 38.53 16.68
N ASN A 605 1.13 39.02 16.45
CA ASN A 605 0.19 38.40 15.52
C ASN A 605 0.30 39.03 14.13
N TYR A 606 -0.18 38.28 13.14
CA TYR A 606 -0.34 38.73 11.76
C TYR A 606 -1.82 38.75 11.41
N PHE A 607 -2.36 39.92 11.09
CA PHE A 607 -3.74 40.12 10.65
C PHE A 607 -3.72 40.59 9.20
N GLU A 608 -4.21 39.78 8.25
CA GLU A 608 -4.12 40.08 6.82
C GLU A 608 -5.42 39.78 6.07
N GLU A 609 -5.69 40.57 5.02
CA GLU A 609 -6.72 40.30 4.00
C GLU A 609 -8.08 39.89 4.58
N LEU A 610 -8.49 40.49 5.70
CA LEU A 610 -9.79 40.16 6.27
C LEU A 610 -10.89 40.47 5.24
N TYR A 611 -11.99 39.72 5.27
CA TYR A 611 -13.19 40.17 4.59
C TYR A 611 -13.79 41.35 5.36
N ALA A 612 -14.61 42.19 4.71
CA ALA A 612 -15.35 43.22 5.43
C ALA A 612 -16.09 42.58 6.59
N THR A 613 -15.66 42.88 7.82
CA THR A 613 -16.24 42.28 9.02
C THR A 613 -17.70 42.71 9.03
N SER A 614 -18.64 41.77 9.01
CA SER A 614 -20.08 42.08 9.11
C SER A 614 -20.48 42.63 10.48
N GLU A 615 -19.53 42.76 11.40
CA GLU A 615 -19.75 43.32 12.72
C GLU A 615 -19.88 44.85 12.66
N SER A 616 -20.73 45.39 13.55
CA SER A 616 -21.15 46.80 13.58
C SER A 616 -20.00 47.81 13.68
N ASN A 617 -18.85 47.38 14.17
CA ASN A 617 -17.71 48.23 14.48
C ASN A 617 -16.67 48.30 13.37
N ASN A 618 -16.75 47.38 12.41
CA ASN A 618 -15.91 47.32 11.22
C ASN A 618 -14.42 47.51 11.53
N ALA A 619 -13.86 46.71 12.44
CA ALA A 619 -12.46 46.78 12.83
C ALA A 619 -11.77 45.41 12.73
N MET A 620 -10.50 45.39 12.32
CA MET A 620 -9.73 44.13 12.26
C MET A 620 -9.39 43.62 13.65
N VAL A 621 -9.05 44.53 14.56
CA VAL A 621 -8.91 44.25 15.98
C VAL A 621 -9.77 45.24 16.77
N ASP A 622 -10.76 44.74 17.50
CA ASP A 622 -11.76 45.54 18.19
C ASP A 622 -11.73 45.28 19.71
N PHE A 623 -11.16 46.22 20.46
CA PHE A 623 -11.30 46.31 21.90
C PHE A 623 -12.59 47.07 22.22
N ASN A 624 -13.72 46.42 21.97
CA ASN A 624 -15.05 47.02 22.06
C ASN A 624 -15.45 47.30 23.51
N GLY A 625 -15.21 46.31 24.39
CA GLY A 625 -15.60 46.36 25.79
C GLY A 625 -17.13 46.40 26.01
N GLY A 626 -17.91 45.79 25.12
CA GLY A 626 -19.37 45.91 25.08
C GLY A 626 -20.08 45.47 26.36
N ILE A 627 -19.59 44.41 27.02
CA ILE A 627 -20.15 43.88 28.27
C ILE A 627 -19.40 44.33 29.53
N GLY A 628 -18.27 45.04 29.37
CA GLY A 628 -17.48 45.56 30.49
C GLY A 628 -16.18 46.24 30.06
N THR A 629 -15.56 47.00 30.96
CA THR A 629 -14.28 47.67 30.68
C THR A 629 -13.16 46.67 30.45
N ILE A 630 -12.34 46.91 29.42
CA ILE A 630 -11.11 46.18 29.17
C ILE A 630 -9.97 46.92 29.87
N SER A 631 -9.44 46.36 30.95
CA SER A 631 -8.39 47.02 31.75
C SER A 631 -7.01 46.47 31.38
N PHE A 632 -6.01 47.33 31.25
CA PHE A 632 -4.62 46.99 30.95
C PHE A 632 -4.39 46.13 29.69
N PRO A 633 -5.14 46.29 28.57
CA PRO A 633 -4.86 45.50 27.38
C PRO A 633 -3.47 45.84 26.83
N ALA A 634 -2.73 44.85 26.37
CA ALA A 634 -1.45 45.04 25.68
C ALA A 634 -1.57 44.60 24.22
N PHE A 635 -1.44 45.53 23.28
CA PHE A 635 -1.42 45.27 21.85
C PHE A 635 -0.05 45.63 21.29
N THR A 636 0.84 44.63 21.16
CA THR A 636 2.25 44.87 20.83
C THR A 636 2.84 43.98 19.75
N GLY A 637 3.78 44.48 18.95
CA GLY A 637 4.51 43.63 17.99
C GLY A 637 3.66 43.07 16.84
N ASN A 638 2.42 43.54 16.63
CA ASN A 638 1.51 42.97 15.64
C ASN A 638 1.71 43.59 14.27
N ILE A 639 1.43 42.82 13.21
CA ILE A 639 1.30 43.32 11.85
C ILE A 639 -0.18 43.30 11.48
N VAL A 640 -0.74 44.45 11.14
CA VAL A 640 -2.14 44.59 10.70
C VAL A 640 -2.16 45.16 9.30
N ASN A 641 -2.47 44.31 8.32
CA ASN A 641 -2.58 44.67 6.92
C ASN A 641 -4.05 44.70 6.50
N ALA A 642 -4.69 45.87 6.63
CA ALA A 642 -6.01 46.11 6.07
C ALA A 642 -5.88 46.27 4.55
N GLY A 643 -5.96 45.14 3.83
CA GLY A 643 -5.88 45.10 2.37
C GLY A 643 -6.85 46.04 1.66
N VAL A 644 -6.65 46.25 0.36
CA VAL A 644 -7.32 47.28 -0.45
C VAL A 644 -8.85 47.17 -0.58
N SER A 645 -9.47 46.06 -0.12
CA SER A 645 -10.89 45.78 -0.36
C SER A 645 -11.82 45.96 0.84
N THR A 646 -11.31 46.18 2.06
CA THR A 646 -12.17 46.26 3.24
C THR A 646 -12.47 47.66 3.71
N THR A 647 -13.69 47.83 4.21
CA THR A 647 -14.12 49.06 4.87
C THR A 647 -13.69 49.14 6.34
N SER A 648 -12.72 48.34 6.77
CA SER A 648 -12.42 48.15 8.18
C SER A 648 -11.35 49.11 8.70
N THR A 649 -11.50 49.55 9.95
CA THR A 649 -10.44 50.21 10.74
C THR A 649 -9.44 49.13 11.18
N PRO A 650 -8.12 49.31 11.06
CA PRO A 650 -7.16 48.33 11.55
C PRO A 650 -7.36 47.99 13.02
N VAL A 651 -7.43 48.99 13.90
CA VAL A 651 -7.59 48.76 15.34
C VAL A 651 -8.58 49.75 15.95
N ARG A 652 -9.45 49.28 16.84
CA ARG A 652 -10.39 50.11 17.61
C ARG A 652 -10.23 49.89 19.11
N TYR A 653 -10.15 50.98 19.87
CA TYR A 653 -10.03 51.05 21.33
C TYR A 653 -11.22 51.84 21.89
N ALA A 654 -12.35 51.16 22.14
CA ALA A 654 -13.59 51.83 22.51
C ALA A 654 -13.77 51.98 24.04
N ASN A 655 -13.65 50.89 24.79
CA ASN A 655 -13.88 50.87 26.24
C ASN A 655 -12.66 50.27 26.96
N VAL A 656 -11.50 50.88 26.71
CA VAL A 656 -10.21 50.47 27.24
C VAL A 656 -9.78 51.39 28.38
N ASN A 657 -9.28 50.82 29.48
CA ASN A 657 -8.66 51.53 30.58
C ASN A 657 -7.19 51.13 30.71
N LEU A 658 -6.26 52.09 30.66
CA LEU A 658 -4.82 51.86 30.84
C LEU A 658 -4.19 50.88 29.83
N GLY A 659 -4.57 51.00 28.55
CA GLY A 659 -4.03 50.15 27.49
C GLY A 659 -2.58 50.47 27.11
N ASN A 660 -1.82 49.45 26.74
CA ASN A 660 -0.51 49.58 26.08
C ASN A 660 -0.65 49.25 24.59
N PHE A 661 -0.24 50.17 23.73
CA PHE A 661 -0.30 50.04 22.27
C PHE A 661 1.05 50.43 21.67
N GLY A 662 1.86 49.47 21.22
CA GLY A 662 3.25 49.75 20.83
C GLY A 662 3.86 48.70 19.91
N ASP A 663 4.91 49.06 19.19
CA ASP A 663 5.69 48.16 18.35
C ASP A 663 4.89 47.45 17.23
N ASN A 664 3.77 48.02 16.77
CA ASN A 664 2.97 47.43 15.70
C ASN A 664 3.33 47.99 14.33
N THR A 665 3.12 47.20 13.29
CA THR A 665 3.15 47.63 11.88
C THR A 665 1.72 47.67 11.35
N LEU A 666 1.27 48.84 10.91
CA LEU A 666 -0.12 49.07 10.52
C LEU A 666 -0.17 49.59 9.09
N SER A 667 -0.96 48.93 8.26
CA SER A 667 -1.24 49.32 6.88
C SER A 667 -2.74 49.45 6.70
N ALA A 668 -3.17 50.61 6.19
CA ALA A 668 -4.56 50.84 5.77
C ALA A 668 -4.61 51.60 4.45
N THR A 669 -5.76 51.61 3.80
CA THR A 669 -5.97 52.51 2.64
C THR A 669 -5.95 53.98 3.10
N PRO A 670 -5.38 54.92 2.30
CA PRO A 670 -5.17 56.33 2.70
C PRO A 670 -6.40 57.10 3.23
N ALA A 671 -7.61 56.62 2.95
CA ALA A 671 -8.87 57.25 3.34
C ALA A 671 -9.29 56.96 4.80
N ARG A 672 -8.46 56.29 5.61
CA ARG A 672 -8.90 55.72 6.90
C ARG A 672 -8.03 56.12 8.07
N THR A 673 -8.69 56.27 9.21
CA THR A 673 -8.02 56.33 10.50
C THR A 673 -7.54 54.95 10.90
N ASN A 674 -6.27 54.82 11.25
CA ASN A 674 -5.73 53.51 11.63
C ASN A 674 -6.20 53.03 13.02
N VAL A 675 -6.30 53.97 13.98
CA VAL A 675 -6.74 53.69 15.34
C VAL A 675 -7.86 54.64 15.76
N THR A 676 -9.02 54.09 16.12
CA THR A 676 -10.11 54.87 16.75
C THR A 676 -10.11 54.66 18.26
N SER A 677 -9.81 55.70 19.04
CA SER A 677 -9.73 55.65 20.50
C SER A 677 -10.74 56.60 21.15
N VAL A 678 -11.43 56.14 22.20
CA VAL A 678 -12.51 56.88 22.87
C VAL A 678 -12.24 57.12 24.36
N THR A 679 -11.10 56.68 24.91
CA THR A 679 -10.82 56.75 26.36
C THR A 679 -9.47 57.35 26.73
N THR A 680 -9.38 57.85 27.96
CA THR A 680 -8.44 58.92 28.37
C THR A 680 -7.07 58.47 28.89
N LEU A 681 -6.73 57.17 28.94
CA LEU A 681 -5.45 56.70 29.48
C LEU A 681 -4.94 55.46 28.75
N SER A 682 -4.12 55.62 27.71
CA SER A 682 -3.38 54.52 27.08
C SER A 682 -1.95 54.95 26.77
N CYS A 683 -0.99 54.10 27.12
CA CYS A 683 0.40 54.23 26.70
C CYS A 683 0.53 53.87 25.22
N ILE A 684 1.12 54.76 24.43
CA ILE A 684 1.37 54.52 23.01
C ILE A 684 2.87 54.56 22.77
N ALA A 685 3.46 53.39 22.50
CA ALA A 685 4.86 53.27 22.12
C ALA A 685 5.03 53.51 20.59
N PRO A 686 6.27 53.50 20.06
CA PRO A 686 6.51 53.66 18.63
C PRO A 686 5.75 52.61 17.80
N ASN A 687 5.09 53.02 16.71
CA ASN A 687 4.46 52.13 15.75
C ASN A 687 4.92 52.52 14.34
N PHE A 688 4.99 51.55 13.44
CA PHE A 688 5.32 51.76 12.03
C PHE A 688 4.04 51.82 11.18
N TRP A 689 3.91 52.85 10.35
CA TRP A 689 2.71 53.12 9.55
C TRP A 689 3.07 53.11 8.06
N LEU A 690 2.48 52.19 7.30
CA LEU A 690 2.87 51.94 5.91
C LEU A 690 2.26 52.91 4.89
N THR A 691 1.20 53.63 5.24
CA THR A 691 0.47 54.52 4.32
C THR A 691 0.16 55.90 4.93
N GLY A 692 0.02 56.91 4.06
CA GLY A 692 -0.34 58.28 4.46
C GLY A 692 -1.83 58.38 4.78
N GLY A 693 -2.18 58.46 6.06
CA GLY A 693 -3.52 58.65 6.59
C GLY A 693 -3.46 59.15 8.04
N THR A 694 -4.59 59.57 8.62
CA THR A 694 -4.64 59.97 10.03
C THR A 694 -4.37 58.75 10.92
N HIS A 695 -3.32 58.77 11.73
CA HIS A 695 -3.00 57.63 12.59
C HIS A 695 -4.04 57.42 13.70
N PHE A 696 -4.56 58.51 14.28
CA PHE A 696 -5.55 58.50 15.36
C PHE A 696 -6.73 59.44 15.06
N SER A 697 -7.95 59.06 15.44
CA SER A 697 -9.18 59.86 15.20
C SER A 697 -9.35 61.03 16.17
N THR A 698 -8.70 60.97 17.33
CA THR A 698 -8.83 61.92 18.44
C THR A 698 -7.43 62.23 18.97
N ALA A 699 -7.19 63.48 19.36
CA ALA A 699 -5.94 63.87 20.00
C ALA A 699 -5.84 63.14 21.35
N LEU A 700 -4.84 62.29 21.50
CA LEU A 700 -4.64 61.50 22.71
C LEU A 700 -4.27 62.45 23.86
N ALA A 701 -5.04 62.39 24.95
CA ALA A 701 -4.99 63.38 26.01
C ALA A 701 -3.65 63.41 26.78
N ASN A 702 -2.79 62.39 26.64
CA ASN A 702 -1.44 62.37 27.23
C ASN A 702 -0.53 61.41 26.45
N SER A 703 0.36 61.94 25.60
CA SER A 703 1.61 61.23 25.27
C SER A 703 2.53 61.30 26.49
N TYR A 704 2.31 60.42 27.48
CA TYR A 704 3.17 60.36 28.65
C TYR A 704 4.60 59.99 28.21
N ALA A 705 5.57 60.87 28.42
CA ALA A 705 7.00 60.64 28.18
C ALA A 705 7.64 59.66 29.19
N GLY A 706 6.83 58.79 29.80
CA GLY A 706 7.24 57.78 30.79
C GLY A 706 6.50 56.44 30.64
N CYS A 707 5.77 56.28 29.54
CA CYS A 707 5.55 54.96 28.93
C CYS A 707 6.84 54.60 28.16
#